data_AF-A0A6M0C8K5-F1
#
_entry.id   AF-A0A6M0C8K5-F1
#
_cell.length_a   1.000
_cell.length_b   1.000
_cell.length_c   1.000
_cell.angle_alpha   90.00
_cell.angle_beta   90.00
_cell.angle_gamma   90.00
#
_symmetry.space_group_name_H-M   'P 1'
#
loop_
_entity.id
_entity.type
_entity.pdbx_description
1 polymer ?
#
loop_
_entity_poly.entity_id
_entity_poly.type
_entity_poly.pdbx_seq_one_letter_code
_entity_poly.pdbx_strand_id
1 'polypeptide(L)'
;PNQSNNYYLLGKILEEQQQWKEAIKVYEKGLKRLPAATKLAMKLERLLKRERSPISDYYEQGMLSAKQNDFEKALLCYQELLKTKSNCEELGIALVKGGKLREVIDIYHQIFNKNLKNLDFYCRFSIRLSEEGLLKQAVAFFEERPKVKTRHLEAGKSNTTKINSSIYDDILTWLNEKNAPQFNLDLDLDKLESQAVEIERHFQQKNLQVLEIDNLSTTDKKKLKELGISLEYVKLINVENDALENIYINPGEAKLLNQPRKRTKIYPHRQLNCFHRINKAVEYPHTIAEFQYMYAVDPMTGKVLKTNESFYLGKRNIVYRFVGKEVFYIQTGYFESAKISLYVPKFNLVLSWYKIKINVRTHQKFYNTLNAYLVAYFKDVRKYLNSCHQRRVTLIVNCIKNLGHFFWQEVNGIYYLEKNQLLEKVDYFALGDYEPMKIASVIPEVPENKILKIPDMSASKMFRFLLKNNCFCARVVEHFMTEDYLSRIYNVAKDKCSEDFLKMLNAIREKKETFPLIWLNVRSHNKSWVSQVHGLANIINKLTESFPNLGIVFDGWIDCNEVVENILKLVKTELKVYNTLGCPLHESIMWADRIDAYIGVVGSGLVITSWLSNKPGVAYSNLGHLRQERFWSKVKEDAIAPIFLKPDEITPIEDNMYGNYEIDWEVIYEKILGILQQV
;
A
#
# COMPACT_ATOMS: atom_id res chain seq x y z
N PRO A 1 39.25 -26.50 -15.88
CA PRO A 1 38.23 -25.46 -15.63
C PRO A 1 36.81 -26.03 -15.85
N ASN A 2 36.07 -26.59 -14.89
CA ASN A 2 35.46 -25.88 -13.76
C ASN A 2 34.78 -26.86 -12.75
N GLN A 3 35.39 -28.01 -12.43
CA GLN A 3 34.77 -28.94 -11.46
C GLN A 3 34.53 -28.31 -10.07
N SER A 4 35.39 -27.37 -9.63
CA SER A 4 35.15 -26.59 -8.40
C SER A 4 33.88 -25.74 -8.46
N ASN A 5 33.54 -25.20 -9.63
CA ASN A 5 32.34 -24.38 -9.81
C ASN A 5 31.08 -25.24 -9.71
N ASN A 6 31.12 -26.51 -10.14
CA ASN A 6 29.95 -27.39 -10.06
C ASN A 6 29.61 -27.77 -8.61
N TYR A 7 30.61 -28.14 -7.79
CA TYR A 7 30.39 -28.38 -6.35
C TYR A 7 29.96 -27.09 -5.64
N TYR A 8 30.50 -25.94 -6.05
CA TYR A 8 30.13 -24.64 -5.50
C TYR A 8 28.67 -24.29 -5.81
N LEU A 9 28.25 -24.42 -7.08
CA LEU A 9 26.90 -24.09 -7.54
C LEU A 9 25.87 -25.03 -6.93
N LEU A 10 26.15 -26.34 -6.89
CA LEU A 10 25.27 -27.33 -6.29
C LEU A 10 25.10 -27.10 -4.79
N GLY A 11 26.19 -26.87 -4.05
CA GLY A 11 26.10 -26.54 -2.63
C GLY A 11 25.34 -25.23 -2.38
N LYS A 12 25.45 -24.25 -3.28
CA LYS A 12 24.70 -22.99 -3.18
C LYS A 12 23.20 -23.19 -3.42
N ILE A 13 22.81 -24.01 -4.39
CA ILE A 13 21.40 -24.36 -4.64
C ILE A 13 20.82 -25.08 -3.42
N LEU A 14 21.58 -26.00 -2.82
CA LEU A 14 21.19 -26.68 -1.57
C LEU A 14 21.08 -25.70 -0.38
N GLU A 15 21.98 -24.71 -0.28
CA GLU A 15 21.84 -23.61 0.68
C GLU A 15 20.55 -22.79 0.46
N GLU A 16 20.20 -22.47 -0.80
CA GLU A 16 18.98 -21.73 -1.15
C GLU A 16 17.71 -22.53 -0.83
N GLN A 17 17.78 -23.86 -0.90
CA GLN A 17 16.72 -24.80 -0.51
C GLN A 17 16.75 -25.17 0.98
N GLN A 18 17.66 -24.57 1.77
CA GLN A 18 17.84 -24.84 3.20
C GLN A 18 18.24 -26.29 3.56
N GLN A 19 18.81 -27.03 2.61
CA GLN A 19 19.33 -28.39 2.79
C GLN A 19 20.80 -28.33 3.24
N TRP A 20 21.02 -27.85 4.47
CA TRP A 20 22.35 -27.49 4.97
C TRP A 20 23.31 -28.68 5.11
N LYS A 21 22.81 -29.85 5.57
CA LYS A 21 23.64 -31.06 5.78
C LYS A 21 24.11 -31.65 4.45
N GLU A 22 23.28 -31.59 3.43
CA GLU A 22 23.59 -32.00 2.06
C GLU A 22 24.59 -31.03 1.41
N ALA A 23 24.41 -29.72 1.61
CA ALA A 23 25.35 -28.71 1.14
C ALA A 23 26.76 -28.91 1.73
N ILE A 24 26.85 -29.20 3.05
CA ILE A 24 28.10 -29.54 3.74
C ILE A 24 28.77 -30.75 3.08
N LYS A 25 28.04 -31.86 2.89
CA LYS A 25 28.56 -33.07 2.21
C LYS A 25 29.08 -32.78 0.80
N VAL A 26 28.38 -31.93 0.05
CA VAL A 26 28.78 -31.52 -1.31
C VAL A 26 30.08 -30.71 -1.28
N TYR A 27 30.21 -29.76 -0.34
CA TYR A 27 31.43 -28.97 -0.19
C TYR A 27 32.62 -29.78 0.33
N GLU A 28 32.41 -30.70 1.29
CA GLU A 28 33.43 -31.66 1.74
C GLU A 28 33.92 -32.56 0.61
N LYS A 29 32.98 -33.10 -0.19
CA LYS A 29 33.30 -33.92 -1.37
C LYS A 29 34.07 -33.11 -2.41
N GLY A 30 33.72 -31.84 -2.60
CA GLY A 30 34.44 -30.91 -3.46
C GLY A 30 35.87 -30.66 -2.99
N LEU A 31 36.08 -30.41 -1.70
CA LEU A 31 37.40 -30.16 -1.10
C LEU A 31 38.28 -31.41 -1.05
N LYS A 32 37.71 -32.61 -0.86
CA LYS A 32 38.45 -33.87 -0.98
C LYS A 32 39.07 -34.05 -2.38
N ARG A 33 38.40 -33.57 -3.42
CA ARG A 33 38.90 -33.63 -4.81
C ARG A 33 39.78 -32.44 -5.17
N LEU A 34 39.53 -31.27 -4.56
CA LEU A 34 40.21 -30.01 -4.86
C LEU A 34 40.61 -29.30 -3.56
N PRO A 35 41.69 -29.75 -2.88
CA PRO A 35 42.06 -29.24 -1.56
C PRO A 35 42.42 -27.74 -1.52
N ALA A 36 42.86 -27.16 -2.64
CA ALA A 36 43.21 -25.75 -2.77
C ALA A 36 42.03 -24.82 -3.15
N ALA A 37 40.80 -25.32 -3.19
CA ALA A 37 39.62 -24.54 -3.60
C ALA A 37 39.10 -23.63 -2.47
N THR A 38 39.70 -22.44 -2.32
CA THR A 38 39.40 -21.47 -1.24
C THR A 38 37.91 -21.12 -1.12
N LYS A 39 37.17 -21.01 -2.23
CA LYS A 39 35.73 -20.71 -2.21
C LYS A 39 34.89 -21.83 -1.59
N LEU A 40 35.25 -23.10 -1.82
CA LEU A 40 34.58 -24.24 -1.20
C LEU A 40 34.92 -24.32 0.28
N ALA A 41 36.18 -24.08 0.64
CA ALA A 41 36.66 -24.05 2.03
C ALA A 41 35.92 -23.00 2.87
N MET A 42 35.82 -21.76 2.37
CA MET A 42 35.09 -20.68 3.06
C MET A 42 33.60 -20.99 3.25
N LYS A 43 32.97 -21.62 2.24
CA LYS A 43 31.56 -22.02 2.32
C LYS A 43 31.33 -23.14 3.33
N LEU A 44 32.17 -24.17 3.29
CA LEU A 44 32.14 -25.28 4.24
C LEU A 44 32.38 -24.77 5.67
N GLU A 45 33.41 -23.94 5.88
CA GLU A 45 33.71 -23.36 7.20
C GLU A 45 32.54 -22.54 7.74
N ARG A 46 31.91 -21.70 6.91
CA ARG A 46 30.73 -20.93 7.30
C ARG A 46 29.56 -21.82 7.71
N LEU A 47 29.34 -22.92 6.98
CA LEU A 47 28.26 -23.86 7.28
C LEU A 47 28.55 -24.73 8.50
N LEU A 48 29.77 -25.24 8.66
CA LEU A 48 30.20 -25.96 9.85
C LEU A 48 30.17 -25.07 11.10
N LYS A 49 30.50 -23.78 10.97
CA LYS A 49 30.39 -22.80 12.06
C LYS A 49 28.92 -22.52 12.43
N ARG A 50 28.00 -22.62 11.46
CA ARG A 50 26.55 -22.53 11.69
C ARG A 50 26.01 -23.80 12.33
N GLU A 51 26.44 -24.98 11.87
CA GLU A 51 26.03 -26.28 12.41
C GLU A 51 26.56 -26.49 13.83
N ARG A 52 27.80 -26.09 14.12
CA ARG A 52 28.41 -26.11 15.46
C ARG A 52 27.99 -24.94 16.37
N SER A 53 26.98 -24.16 15.97
CA SER A 53 26.49 -23.07 16.81
C SER A 53 25.59 -23.63 17.90
N PRO A 54 25.78 -23.27 19.18
CA PRO A 54 24.86 -23.64 20.26
C PRO A 54 23.39 -23.31 19.95
N ILE A 55 23.15 -22.29 19.11
CA ILE A 55 21.81 -21.90 18.64
C ILE A 55 21.15 -23.00 17.80
N SER A 56 21.91 -23.66 16.91
CA SER A 56 21.36 -24.77 16.10
C SER A 56 21.04 -25.98 16.98
N ASP A 57 21.92 -26.29 17.93
CA ASP A 57 21.76 -27.41 18.86
C ASP A 57 20.55 -27.21 19.78
N TYR A 58 20.37 -26.02 20.37
CA TYR A 58 19.21 -25.74 21.22
C TYR A 58 17.90 -25.78 20.44
N TYR A 59 17.88 -25.33 19.18
CA TYR A 59 16.68 -25.39 18.36
C TYR A 59 16.30 -26.84 18.03
N GLU A 60 17.23 -27.66 17.52
CA GLU A 60 16.96 -29.07 17.21
C GLU A 60 16.54 -29.86 18.46
N GLN A 61 17.25 -29.69 19.58
CA GLN A 61 16.94 -30.34 20.85
C GLN A 61 15.60 -29.88 21.43
N GLY A 62 15.32 -28.57 21.39
CA GLY A 62 14.06 -28.01 21.87
C GLY A 62 12.86 -28.54 21.09
N MET A 63 12.96 -28.57 19.76
CA MET A 63 11.90 -29.10 18.89
C MET A 63 11.68 -30.60 19.10
N LEU A 64 12.75 -31.39 19.26
CA LEU A 64 12.64 -32.82 19.57
C LEU A 64 11.96 -33.05 20.93
N SER A 65 12.37 -32.29 21.95
CA SER A 65 11.82 -32.41 23.31
C SER A 65 10.34 -32.02 23.34
N ALA A 66 9.95 -30.95 22.63
CA ALA A 66 8.56 -30.53 22.49
C ALA A 66 7.69 -31.62 21.81
N LYS A 67 8.21 -32.29 20.78
CA LYS A 67 7.52 -33.42 20.13
C LYS A 67 7.36 -34.63 21.05
N GLN A 68 8.28 -34.82 21.98
CA GLN A 68 8.25 -35.89 22.98
C GLN A 68 7.43 -35.52 24.23
N ASN A 69 6.79 -34.34 24.25
CA ASN A 69 6.13 -33.75 25.42
C ASN A 69 7.05 -33.51 26.63
N ASP A 70 8.38 -33.53 26.44
CA ASP A 70 9.36 -33.06 27.42
C ASP A 70 9.42 -31.52 27.36
N PHE A 71 8.36 -30.91 27.89
CA PHE A 71 8.17 -29.47 27.81
C PHE A 71 9.15 -28.70 28.70
N GLU A 72 9.66 -29.29 29.77
CA GLU A 72 10.65 -28.64 30.64
C GLU A 72 11.96 -28.41 29.89
N LYS A 73 12.47 -29.46 29.24
CA LYS A 73 13.68 -29.35 28.42
C LYS A 73 13.47 -28.44 27.21
N ALA A 74 12.29 -28.49 26.59
CA ALA A 74 11.93 -27.59 25.48
C ALA A 74 11.87 -26.11 25.93
N LEU A 75 11.34 -25.81 27.12
CA LEU A 75 11.30 -24.46 27.70
C LEU A 75 12.71 -23.93 27.97
N LEU A 76 13.61 -24.76 28.50
CA LEU A 76 15.02 -24.38 28.71
C LEU A 76 15.71 -24.03 27.38
N CYS A 77 15.55 -24.89 26.37
CA CYS A 77 16.08 -24.62 25.04
C CYS A 77 15.51 -23.33 24.45
N TYR A 78 14.20 -23.12 24.60
CA TYR A 78 13.53 -21.90 24.14
C TYR A 78 14.06 -20.64 24.82
N GLN A 79 14.28 -20.70 26.14
CA GLN A 79 14.86 -19.61 26.91
C GLN A 79 16.27 -19.24 26.42
N GLU A 80 17.14 -20.22 26.17
CA GLU A 80 18.49 -19.98 25.66
C GLU A 80 18.48 -19.38 24.25
N LEU A 81 17.60 -19.87 23.37
CA LEU A 81 17.43 -19.29 22.03
C LEU A 81 16.92 -17.85 22.08
N LEU A 82 15.96 -17.56 22.95
CA LEU A 82 15.37 -16.22 23.05
C LEU A 82 16.37 -15.21 23.66
N LYS A 83 17.26 -15.63 24.57
CA LYS A 83 18.36 -14.79 25.10
C LYS A 83 19.29 -14.29 23.99
N THR A 84 19.55 -15.13 23.00
CA THR A 84 20.37 -14.77 21.83
C THR A 84 19.61 -13.95 20.78
N LYS A 85 18.32 -13.68 21.02
CA LYS A 85 17.38 -13.05 20.06
C LYS A 85 17.32 -13.80 18.72
N SER A 86 17.58 -15.11 18.76
CA SER A 86 17.47 -15.99 17.60
C SER A 86 16.01 -16.17 17.21
N ASN A 87 15.77 -16.51 15.94
CA ASN A 87 14.43 -16.89 15.51
C ASN A 87 14.07 -18.26 16.09
N CYS A 88 13.23 -18.28 17.11
CA CYS A 88 12.76 -19.49 17.79
C CYS A 88 11.22 -19.56 17.85
N GLU A 89 10.53 -18.77 17.01
CA GLU A 89 9.08 -18.62 17.04
C GLU A 89 8.35 -19.97 16.92
N GLU A 90 8.85 -20.89 16.08
CA GLU A 90 8.26 -22.23 15.89
C GLU A 90 8.30 -23.10 17.16
N LEU A 91 9.41 -23.06 17.91
CA LEU A 91 9.50 -23.77 19.19
C LEU A 91 8.55 -23.15 20.22
N GLY A 92 8.47 -21.82 20.26
CA GLY A 92 7.50 -21.11 21.09
C GLY A 92 6.05 -21.52 20.77
N ILE A 93 5.71 -21.63 19.48
CA ILE A 93 4.39 -22.09 19.02
C ILE A 93 4.14 -23.53 19.48
N ALA A 94 5.12 -24.43 19.33
CA ALA A 94 4.99 -25.83 19.76
C ALA A 94 4.74 -25.93 21.27
N LEU A 95 5.44 -25.14 22.08
CA LEU A 95 5.22 -25.04 23.52
C LEU A 95 3.81 -24.53 23.86
N VAL A 96 3.32 -23.50 23.17
CA VAL A 96 1.96 -22.98 23.36
C VAL A 96 0.90 -24.02 22.96
N LYS A 97 1.11 -24.76 21.87
CA LYS A 97 0.24 -25.89 21.47
C LYS A 97 0.25 -27.00 22.54
N GLY A 98 1.38 -27.20 23.23
CA GLY A 98 1.53 -28.07 24.40
C GLY A 98 0.96 -27.52 25.72
N GLY A 99 0.23 -26.39 25.70
CA GLY A 99 -0.41 -25.81 26.88
C GLY A 99 0.50 -24.91 27.74
N LYS A 100 1.73 -24.62 27.28
CA LYS A 100 2.77 -23.91 28.06
C LYS A 100 2.79 -22.40 27.86
N LEU A 101 1.63 -21.79 27.62
CA LEU A 101 1.53 -20.36 27.34
C LEU A 101 2.05 -19.51 28.50
N ARG A 102 1.74 -19.89 29.75
CA ARG A 102 2.12 -19.11 30.92
C ARG A 102 3.64 -19.09 31.11
N GLU A 103 4.26 -20.25 30.97
CA GLU A 103 5.71 -20.43 31.08
C GLU A 103 6.44 -19.65 29.97
N VAL A 104 5.90 -19.66 28.75
CA VAL A 104 6.43 -18.84 27.63
C VAL A 104 6.34 -17.34 27.96
N ILE A 105 5.21 -16.86 28.51
CA ILE A 105 5.07 -15.46 28.97
C ILE A 105 6.11 -15.12 30.04
N ASP A 106 6.30 -15.99 31.01
CA ASP A 106 7.24 -15.79 32.12
C ASP A 106 8.69 -15.73 31.61
N ILE A 107 9.07 -16.58 30.64
CA ILE A 107 10.36 -16.51 29.95
C ILE A 107 10.57 -15.15 29.25
N TYR A 108 9.56 -14.67 28.52
CA TYR A 108 9.61 -13.35 27.88
C TYR A 108 9.80 -12.22 28.89
N HIS A 109 9.10 -12.29 30.02
CA HIS A 109 9.23 -11.30 31.09
C HIS A 109 10.60 -11.32 31.74
N GLN A 110 11.16 -12.51 31.97
CA GLN A 110 12.50 -12.68 32.53
C GLN A 110 13.58 -12.15 31.58
N ILE A 111 13.50 -12.47 30.28
CA ILE A 111 14.52 -12.07 29.30
C ILE A 111 14.42 -10.58 28.96
N PHE A 112 13.21 -10.08 28.72
CA PHE A 112 13.01 -8.70 28.24
C PHE A 112 12.68 -7.71 29.36
N ASN A 113 12.55 -8.15 30.61
CA ASN A 113 12.31 -7.33 31.81
C ASN A 113 11.09 -6.40 31.70
N LYS A 114 10.06 -6.80 30.96
CA LYS A 114 8.91 -5.94 30.59
C LYS A 114 9.35 -4.56 30.09
N ASN A 115 10.46 -4.49 29.35
CA ASN A 115 10.98 -3.25 28.80
C ASN A 115 10.29 -2.93 27.48
N LEU A 116 9.70 -1.74 27.39
CA LEU A 116 8.96 -1.28 26.22
C LEU A 116 9.79 -1.25 24.94
N LYS A 117 11.12 -1.07 25.04
CA LYS A 117 12.04 -1.16 23.89
C LYS A 117 12.00 -2.53 23.18
N ASN A 118 11.53 -3.57 23.87
CA ASN A 118 11.39 -4.92 23.35
C ASN A 118 9.95 -5.25 22.91
N LEU A 119 9.05 -4.25 22.80
CA LEU A 119 7.65 -4.44 22.40
C LEU A 119 7.50 -5.24 21.10
N ASP A 120 8.39 -5.00 20.14
CA ASP A 120 8.40 -5.70 18.84
C ASP A 120 8.43 -7.23 18.99
N PHE A 121 9.23 -7.78 19.92
CA PHE A 121 9.29 -9.23 20.17
C PHE A 121 7.96 -9.79 20.65
N TYR A 122 7.25 -9.05 21.51
CA TYR A 122 5.94 -9.48 22.01
C TYR A 122 4.90 -9.44 20.89
N CYS A 123 4.88 -8.35 20.12
CA CYS A 123 3.93 -8.16 19.02
C CYS A 123 4.14 -9.19 17.92
N ARG A 124 5.39 -9.42 17.49
CA ARG A 124 5.72 -10.40 16.44
C ARG A 124 5.31 -11.81 16.82
N PHE A 125 5.59 -12.23 18.05
CA PHE A 125 5.18 -13.56 18.50
C PHE A 125 3.66 -13.68 18.63
N SER A 126 2.97 -12.63 19.10
CA SER A 126 1.50 -12.61 19.13
C SER A 126 0.91 -12.76 17.72
N ILE A 127 1.44 -12.00 16.75
CA ILE A 127 1.06 -12.11 15.34
C ILE A 127 1.28 -13.54 14.84
N ARG A 128 2.45 -14.12 15.10
CA ARG A 128 2.77 -15.48 14.67
C ARG A 128 1.83 -16.53 15.28
N LEU A 129 1.47 -16.39 16.56
CA LEU A 129 0.46 -17.25 17.19
C LEU A 129 -0.90 -17.13 16.50
N SER A 130 -1.32 -15.91 16.14
CA SER A 130 -2.58 -15.64 15.45
C SER A 130 -2.58 -16.25 14.04
N GLU A 131 -1.47 -16.13 13.29
CA GLU A 131 -1.28 -16.76 11.98
C GLU A 131 -1.35 -18.29 12.04
N GLU A 132 -0.91 -18.91 13.13
CA GLU A 132 -1.01 -20.35 13.39
C GLU A 132 -2.40 -20.80 13.87
N GLY A 133 -3.39 -19.91 13.87
CA GLY A 133 -4.75 -20.19 14.33
C GLY A 133 -4.93 -20.21 15.85
N LEU A 134 -3.90 -19.85 16.63
CA LEU A 134 -3.93 -19.82 18.09
C LEU A 134 -4.41 -18.45 18.60
N LEU A 135 -5.52 -17.95 18.07
CA LEU A 135 -5.98 -16.58 18.30
C LEU A 135 -6.23 -16.26 19.79
N LYS A 136 -6.80 -17.20 20.55
CA LYS A 136 -7.02 -17.02 22.00
C LYS A 136 -5.70 -16.80 22.74
N GLN A 137 -4.71 -17.62 22.44
CA GLN A 137 -3.37 -17.54 23.03
C GLN A 137 -2.64 -16.29 22.55
N ALA A 138 -2.80 -15.91 21.29
CA ALA A 138 -2.25 -14.69 20.72
C ALA A 138 -2.76 -13.44 21.45
N VAL A 139 -4.07 -13.32 21.68
CA VAL A 139 -4.67 -12.20 22.43
C VAL A 139 -4.16 -12.19 23.87
N ALA A 140 -4.15 -13.34 24.55
CA ALA A 140 -3.65 -13.45 25.92
C ALA A 140 -2.18 -13.04 26.03
N PHE A 141 -1.32 -13.51 25.11
CA PHE A 141 0.08 -13.15 25.05
C PHE A 141 0.28 -11.66 24.72
N PHE A 142 -0.50 -11.13 23.77
CA PHE A 142 -0.46 -9.73 23.40
C PHE A 142 -0.79 -8.82 24.59
N GLU A 143 -1.76 -9.18 25.43
CA GLU A 143 -2.14 -8.39 26.62
C GLU A 143 -1.07 -8.31 27.71
N GLU A 144 -0.14 -9.26 27.74
CA GLU A 144 1.03 -9.27 28.64
C GLU A 144 2.20 -8.43 28.14
N ARG A 145 2.08 -7.81 26.95
CA ARG A 145 3.10 -6.92 26.40
C ARG A 145 3.50 -5.80 27.39
N PRO A 146 4.75 -5.32 27.33
CA PRO A 146 5.20 -4.22 28.18
C PRO A 146 4.28 -2.99 28.09
N LYS A 147 3.75 -2.52 29.22
CA LYS A 147 2.92 -1.30 29.29
C LYS A 147 3.77 -0.09 29.68
N VAL A 148 3.34 1.12 29.33
CA VAL A 148 4.01 2.34 29.78
C VAL A 148 3.97 2.38 31.31
N LYS A 149 5.14 2.46 31.96
CA LYS A 149 5.21 2.66 33.41
C LYS A 149 4.69 4.06 33.70
N THR A 150 3.44 4.16 34.15
CA THR A 150 2.83 5.39 34.64
C THR A 150 3.60 5.85 35.88
N ARG A 151 4.62 6.68 35.69
CA ARG A 151 4.81 7.74 36.67
C ARG A 151 3.68 8.72 36.40
N HIS A 152 2.86 8.98 37.42
CA HIS A 152 1.93 10.11 37.42
C HIS A 152 2.75 11.39 37.25
N LEU A 153 3.13 11.68 36.00
CA LEU A 153 3.19 13.03 35.56
C LEU A 153 1.75 13.28 35.14
N GLU A 154 0.96 13.87 36.06
CA GLU A 154 0.15 14.99 35.60
C GLU A 154 1.12 15.78 34.74
N ALA A 155 0.95 15.75 33.42
CA ALA A 155 1.70 16.63 32.55
C ALA A 155 1.43 18.00 33.18
N GLY A 156 2.44 18.51 33.90
CA GLY A 156 2.24 19.58 34.87
C GLY A 156 1.45 20.61 34.14
N LYS A 157 0.29 21.01 34.73
CA LYS A 157 -0.61 22.04 34.20
C LYS A 157 0.23 22.89 33.29
N SER A 158 0.07 22.70 31.97
CA SER A 158 0.84 23.52 31.07
C SER A 158 0.47 24.91 31.54
N ASN A 159 1.42 25.64 32.12
CA ASN A 159 1.29 27.07 32.30
C ASN A 159 1.37 27.62 30.87
N THR A 160 0.40 27.26 30.02
CA THR A 160 -0.18 28.20 29.09
C THR A 160 -0.83 29.22 30.02
N THR A 161 -0.02 30.17 30.46
CA THR A 161 -0.48 31.52 30.73
C THR A 161 -1.55 31.80 29.68
N LYS A 162 -2.78 32.00 30.16
CA LYS A 162 -4.01 32.21 29.39
C LYS A 162 -3.94 33.60 28.73
N ILE A 163 -2.88 33.84 27.99
CA ILE A 163 -2.57 35.12 27.35
C ILE A 163 -2.82 34.89 25.86
N ASN A 164 -4.01 35.34 25.43
CA ASN A 164 -4.50 35.37 24.05
C ASN A 164 -4.83 34.00 23.40
N SER A 165 -5.63 33.13 24.04
CA SER A 165 -6.31 32.06 23.27
C SER A 165 -7.51 32.65 22.54
N SER A 166 -7.60 32.44 21.22
CA SER A 166 -8.80 32.83 20.48
C SER A 166 -9.94 31.88 20.81
N ILE A 167 -11.17 32.32 20.57
CA ILE A 167 -12.33 31.44 20.74
C ILE A 167 -12.23 30.16 19.90
N TYR A 168 -11.61 30.22 18.72
CA TYR A 168 -11.40 29.06 17.85
C TYR A 168 -10.52 28.00 18.52
N ASP A 169 -9.57 28.42 19.35
CA ASP A 169 -8.68 27.52 20.10
C ASP A 169 -9.38 26.86 21.26
N ASP A 170 -10.26 27.59 21.95
CA ASP A 170 -11.06 27.06 23.06
C ASP A 170 -12.04 26.00 22.53
N ILE A 171 -12.69 26.25 21.38
CA ILE A 171 -13.56 25.27 20.71
C ILE A 171 -12.78 24.02 20.30
N LEU A 172 -11.61 24.19 19.67
CA LEU A 172 -10.77 23.06 19.26
C LEU A 172 -10.29 22.25 20.47
N THR A 173 -9.93 22.93 21.56
CA THR A 173 -9.51 22.28 22.81
C THR A 173 -10.66 21.46 23.38
N TRP A 174 -11.85 22.05 23.49
CA TRP A 174 -13.05 21.37 23.98
C TRP A 174 -13.39 20.11 23.16
N LEU A 175 -13.32 20.18 21.83
CA LEU A 175 -13.54 19.01 20.95
C LEU A 175 -12.57 17.85 21.21
N ASN A 176 -11.39 18.15 21.77
CA ASN A 176 -10.30 17.22 21.99
C ASN A 176 -10.07 16.88 23.46
N GLU A 177 -10.96 17.32 24.35
CA GLU A 177 -10.98 16.92 25.74
C GLU A 177 -11.81 15.65 25.94
N LYS A 178 -11.29 14.73 26.75
CA LYS A 178 -11.93 13.43 27.02
C LYS A 178 -13.25 13.55 27.78
N ASN A 179 -13.32 14.51 28.70
CA ASN A 179 -14.46 14.79 29.57
C ASN A 179 -14.77 16.29 29.52
N ALA A 180 -14.95 16.82 28.32
CA ALA A 180 -15.18 18.24 28.14
C ALA A 180 -16.42 18.67 28.95
N PRO A 181 -16.34 19.68 29.84
CA PRO A 181 -17.50 20.16 30.58
C PRO A 181 -18.60 20.65 29.62
N GLN A 182 -19.84 20.81 30.11
CA GLN A 182 -20.87 21.48 29.31
C GLN A 182 -20.32 22.83 28.84
N PHE A 183 -20.18 22.99 27.53
CA PHE A 183 -19.65 24.21 26.93
C PHE A 183 -20.68 25.32 27.16
N ASN A 184 -20.29 26.40 27.85
CA ASN A 184 -21.20 27.49 28.14
C ASN A 184 -21.56 28.22 26.83
N LEU A 185 -22.86 28.41 26.60
CA LEU A 185 -23.49 28.65 25.30
C LEU A 185 -23.69 30.14 24.95
N ASP A 186 -23.01 31.07 25.63
CA ASP A 186 -23.08 32.51 25.33
C ASP A 186 -22.35 32.91 24.02
N LEU A 187 -21.90 31.91 23.25
CA LEU A 187 -21.26 32.07 21.97
C LEU A 187 -22.27 31.93 20.84
N ASP A 188 -22.28 32.92 19.94
CA ASP A 188 -23.03 32.87 18.70
C ASP A 188 -22.39 31.87 17.72
N LEU A 189 -22.56 30.57 18.01
CA LEU A 189 -22.10 29.45 17.20
C LEU A 189 -22.69 29.49 15.77
N ASP A 190 -23.69 30.32 15.53
CA ASP A 190 -24.32 30.51 14.22
C ASP A 190 -23.39 31.28 13.26
N LYS A 191 -22.42 32.04 13.80
CA LYS A 191 -21.44 32.80 13.00
C LYS A 191 -20.18 32.02 12.60
N LEU A 192 -19.89 30.86 13.20
CA LEU A 192 -18.65 30.12 12.91
C LEU A 192 -18.55 29.71 11.44
N GLU A 193 -19.68 29.31 10.84
CA GLU A 193 -19.70 28.90 9.43
C GLU A 193 -19.43 30.07 8.49
N SER A 194 -20.00 31.26 8.76
CA SER A 194 -19.75 32.46 7.96
C SER A 194 -18.33 33.01 8.15
N GLN A 195 -17.68 32.67 9.26
CA GLN A 195 -16.28 33.01 9.57
C GLN A 195 -15.25 31.98 9.07
N ALA A 196 -15.65 30.97 8.28
CA ALA A 196 -14.75 29.87 7.87
C ALA A 196 -13.40 30.34 7.29
N VAL A 197 -13.39 31.41 6.47
CA VAL A 197 -12.15 31.97 5.89
C VAL A 197 -11.23 32.58 6.95
N GLU A 198 -11.81 33.23 7.96
CA GLU A 198 -11.06 33.80 9.09
C GLU A 198 -10.48 32.71 9.98
N ILE A 199 -11.28 31.68 10.28
CA ILE A 199 -10.88 30.50 11.05
C ILE A 199 -9.73 29.76 10.34
N GLU A 200 -9.83 29.58 9.02
CA GLU A 200 -8.74 28.99 8.23
C GLU A 200 -7.46 29.83 8.33
N ARG A 201 -7.55 31.15 8.23
CA ARG A 201 -6.39 32.06 8.36
C ARG A 201 -5.78 31.97 9.77
N HIS A 202 -6.60 31.91 10.81
CA HIS A 202 -6.15 31.74 12.21
C HIS A 202 -5.30 30.48 12.35
N PHE A 203 -5.80 29.32 11.91
CA PHE A 203 -5.04 28.08 12.02
C PHE A 203 -3.83 28.02 11.08
N GLN A 204 -3.88 28.65 9.91
CA GLN A 204 -2.73 28.73 9.00
C GLN A 204 -1.52 29.47 9.61
N GLN A 205 -1.76 30.44 10.49
CA GLN A 205 -0.71 31.16 11.21
C GLN A 205 -0.09 30.34 12.34
N LYS A 206 -0.71 29.22 12.74
CA LYS A 206 -0.20 28.35 13.80
C LYS A 206 0.88 27.40 13.28
N ASN A 207 1.96 27.33 14.06
CA ASN A 207 3.03 26.38 13.85
C ASN A 207 2.73 25.05 14.53
N LEU A 208 2.53 24.00 13.73
CA LEU A 208 2.42 22.62 14.19
C LEU A 208 3.82 22.02 14.33
N GLN A 209 4.09 21.36 15.45
CA GLN A 209 5.33 20.60 15.55
C GLN A 209 5.17 19.30 14.76
N VAL A 210 6.04 19.06 13.78
CA VAL A 210 6.06 17.82 13.01
C VAL A 210 7.38 17.09 13.25
N LEU A 211 7.30 15.85 13.72
CA LEU A 211 8.44 14.98 13.96
C LEU A 211 8.37 13.75 13.06
N GLU A 212 9.45 13.48 12.32
CA GLU A 212 9.60 12.28 11.51
C GLU A 212 10.11 11.13 12.40
N ILE A 213 9.31 10.08 12.59
CA ILE A 213 9.62 9.05 13.60
C ILE A 213 10.89 8.23 13.28
N ASP A 214 11.24 8.15 12.00
CA ASP A 214 12.41 7.42 11.49
C ASP A 214 13.69 8.27 11.62
N ASN A 215 13.56 9.56 11.93
CA ASN A 215 14.67 10.52 12.00
C ASN A 215 14.60 11.41 13.25
N LEU A 216 14.27 10.82 14.41
CA LEU A 216 14.17 11.54 15.68
C LEU A 216 15.54 11.80 16.32
N SER A 217 15.80 13.06 16.68
CA SER A 217 16.97 13.44 17.49
C SER A 217 16.85 12.92 18.93
N THR A 218 17.94 12.99 19.71
CA THR A 218 17.92 12.67 21.14
C THR A 218 16.96 13.58 21.91
N THR A 219 16.89 14.86 21.52
CA THR A 219 15.96 15.85 22.10
C THR A 219 14.51 15.49 21.82
N ASP A 220 14.20 15.06 20.59
CA ASP A 220 12.83 14.65 20.22
C ASP A 220 12.39 13.44 21.03
N LYS A 221 13.25 12.42 21.16
CA LYS A 221 12.97 11.22 21.96
C LYS A 221 12.72 11.56 23.44
N LYS A 222 13.51 12.50 23.99
CA LYS A 222 13.32 12.99 25.36
C LYS A 222 11.97 13.70 25.51
N LYS A 223 11.63 14.57 24.56
CA LYS A 223 10.34 15.28 24.53
C LYS A 223 9.14 14.34 24.46
N LEU A 224 9.16 13.33 23.58
CA LEU A 224 8.09 12.34 23.50
C LEU A 224 7.88 11.62 24.84
N LYS A 225 8.97 11.26 25.52
CA LYS A 225 8.94 10.63 26.84
C LYS A 225 8.34 11.56 27.90
N GLU A 226 8.67 12.85 27.89
CA GLU A 226 8.09 13.86 28.79
C GLU A 226 6.60 14.07 28.56
N LEU A 227 6.15 14.03 27.30
CA LEU A 227 4.74 14.07 26.93
C LEU A 227 3.99 12.76 27.22
N GLY A 228 4.70 11.71 27.65
CA GLY A 228 4.12 10.38 27.90
C GLY A 228 3.74 9.62 26.63
N ILE A 229 4.29 9.98 25.48
CA ILE A 229 4.08 9.29 24.20
C ILE A 229 5.15 8.21 24.03
N SER A 230 4.73 6.95 23.85
CA SER A 230 5.65 5.85 23.52
C SER A 230 5.89 5.78 22.03
N LEU A 231 7.17 5.89 21.64
CA LEU A 231 7.59 5.69 20.25
C LEU A 231 7.31 4.26 19.78
N GLU A 232 7.41 3.27 20.65
CA GLU A 232 7.18 1.87 20.33
C GLU A 232 5.70 1.60 20.01
N TYR A 233 4.76 2.19 20.77
CA TYR A 233 3.34 2.11 20.43
C TYR A 233 2.99 2.92 19.18
N VAL A 234 3.59 4.10 18.98
CA VAL A 234 3.43 4.86 17.72
C VAL A 234 3.88 4.03 16.51
N LYS A 235 4.98 3.28 16.61
CA LYS A 235 5.42 2.37 15.55
C LYS A 235 4.44 1.22 15.33
N LEU A 236 3.90 0.65 16.40
CA LEU A 236 2.92 -0.45 16.33
C LEU A 236 1.62 -0.02 15.63
N ILE A 237 1.15 1.21 15.82
CA ILE A 237 -0.05 1.75 15.12
C ILE A 237 0.08 1.66 13.60
N ASN A 238 1.29 1.83 13.07
CA ASN A 238 1.58 1.81 11.63
C ASN A 238 1.84 0.39 11.07
N VAL A 239 1.76 -0.65 11.89
CA VAL A 239 1.88 -2.03 11.42
C VAL A 239 0.57 -2.42 10.73
N GLU A 240 0.65 -2.72 9.44
CA GLU A 240 -0.41 -3.40 8.68
C GLU A 240 -0.14 -4.90 8.71
N ASN A 241 -1.02 -5.66 9.36
CA ASN A 241 -0.96 -7.12 9.42
C ASN A 241 -2.32 -7.67 9.82
N ASP A 242 -2.79 -8.68 9.09
CA ASP A 242 -4.10 -9.30 9.33
C ASP A 242 -4.24 -10.02 10.66
N ALA A 243 -3.20 -10.75 11.07
CA ALA A 243 -3.20 -11.43 12.36
C ALA A 243 -3.25 -10.43 13.52
N LEU A 244 -2.63 -9.25 13.36
CA LEU A 244 -2.72 -8.14 14.31
C LEU A 244 -4.13 -7.54 14.36
N GLU A 245 -4.77 -7.34 13.22
CA GLU A 245 -6.17 -6.90 13.16
C GLU A 245 -7.10 -7.91 13.86
N ASN A 246 -6.90 -9.22 13.67
CA ASN A 246 -7.62 -10.27 14.40
C ASN A 246 -7.39 -10.21 15.92
N ILE A 247 -6.19 -9.85 16.37
CA ILE A 247 -5.91 -9.62 17.80
C ILE A 247 -6.69 -8.39 18.29
N TYR A 248 -6.69 -7.29 17.54
CA TYR A 248 -7.33 -6.04 17.94
C TYR A 248 -8.85 -6.10 18.05
N ILE A 249 -9.53 -6.88 17.22
CA ILE A 249 -10.99 -7.06 17.30
C ILE A 249 -11.44 -7.89 18.52
N ASN A 250 -10.50 -8.45 19.28
CA ASN A 250 -10.74 -9.24 20.50
C ASN A 250 -10.10 -8.61 21.75
N PRO A 251 -10.39 -7.34 22.09
CA PRO A 251 -9.71 -6.68 23.20
C PRO A 251 -10.17 -7.27 24.55
N GLY A 252 -9.27 -7.92 25.30
CA GLY A 252 -9.25 -8.09 26.76
C GLY A 252 -10.51 -8.55 27.53
N GLU A 253 -11.63 -8.84 26.88
CA GLU A 253 -12.88 -9.24 27.51
C GLU A 253 -12.87 -10.76 27.73
N ALA A 254 -12.88 -11.20 28.98
CA ALA A 254 -12.83 -12.62 29.34
C ALA A 254 -13.92 -13.47 28.65
N LYS A 255 -15.06 -12.86 28.29
CA LYS A 255 -16.15 -13.50 27.51
C LYS A 255 -15.75 -13.76 26.05
N LEU A 256 -15.01 -12.85 25.39
CA LEU A 256 -14.58 -13.00 24.00
C LEU A 256 -13.47 -14.07 23.86
N LEU A 257 -12.68 -14.34 24.90
CA LEU A 257 -11.64 -15.36 24.86
C LEU A 257 -12.19 -16.80 24.80
N ASN A 258 -13.48 -17.02 25.06
CA ASN A 258 -14.11 -18.34 24.90
C ASN A 258 -14.58 -18.59 23.46
N GLN A 259 -14.92 -17.52 22.72
CA GLN A 259 -15.31 -17.56 21.31
C GLN A 259 -14.77 -16.30 20.60
N PRO A 260 -13.48 -16.30 20.19
CA PRO A 260 -12.87 -15.12 19.61
C PRO A 260 -13.52 -14.81 18.25
N ARG A 261 -13.74 -13.52 17.99
CA ARG A 261 -14.13 -13.02 16.67
C ARG A 261 -12.97 -13.23 15.70
N LYS A 262 -13.28 -13.58 14.46
CA LYS A 262 -12.30 -13.73 13.39
C LYS A 262 -12.77 -12.95 12.17
N ARG A 263 -11.85 -12.24 11.53
CA ARG A 263 -12.11 -11.57 10.24
C ARG A 263 -12.42 -12.60 9.15
N THR A 264 -13.33 -12.25 8.26
CA THR A 264 -13.64 -13.04 7.07
C THR A 264 -12.55 -12.84 6.03
N LYS A 265 -11.62 -13.79 5.89
CA LYS A 265 -10.52 -13.68 4.91
C LYS A 265 -10.44 -14.89 3.98
N ILE A 266 -11.46 -15.00 3.12
CA ILE A 266 -11.56 -16.04 2.08
C ILE A 266 -10.53 -15.77 0.98
N TYR A 267 -10.32 -14.49 0.68
CA TYR A 267 -9.41 -14.04 -0.37
C TYR A 267 -8.34 -13.13 0.24
N PRO A 268 -7.18 -13.70 0.65
CA PRO A 268 -6.12 -12.93 1.28
C PRO A 268 -5.38 -12.07 0.25
N HIS A 269 -4.90 -10.91 0.71
CA HIS A 269 -3.99 -10.10 -0.11
C HIS A 269 -2.76 -10.91 -0.54
N ARG A 270 -2.35 -10.76 -1.79
CA ARG A 270 -1.12 -11.36 -2.29
C ARG A 270 0.06 -10.44 -2.01
N GLN A 271 1.11 -11.00 -1.40
CA GLN A 271 2.32 -10.22 -1.15
C GLN A 271 3.06 -9.95 -2.46
N LEU A 272 3.34 -8.68 -2.73
CA LEU A 272 4.18 -8.30 -3.85
C LEU A 272 5.65 -8.40 -3.43
N ASN A 273 6.40 -9.39 -3.90
CA ASN A 273 7.84 -9.47 -3.64
C ASN A 273 8.61 -8.37 -4.43
N CYS A 274 8.44 -7.13 -4.01
CA CYS A 274 9.02 -5.94 -4.64
C CYS A 274 9.64 -5.02 -3.58
N PHE A 275 10.75 -4.37 -3.94
CA PHE A 275 11.38 -3.32 -3.13
C PHE A 275 10.57 -2.01 -3.13
N HIS A 276 9.37 -2.02 -3.69
CA HIS A 276 8.50 -0.87 -3.80
C HIS A 276 7.53 -0.78 -2.61
N ARG A 277 7.02 0.42 -2.33
CA ARG A 277 6.22 0.73 -1.12
C ARG A 277 4.91 -0.06 -1.01
N ILE A 278 4.52 -0.70 -2.11
CA ILE A 278 3.24 -1.39 -2.33
C ILE A 278 3.33 -2.87 -1.90
N ASN A 279 4.47 -3.29 -1.34
CA ASN A 279 4.70 -4.67 -0.86
C ASN A 279 3.74 -5.09 0.27
N LYS A 280 3.24 -4.14 1.09
CA LYS A 280 2.37 -4.46 2.23
C LYS A 280 0.90 -4.23 1.89
N ALA A 281 0.09 -5.23 2.19
CA ALA A 281 -1.36 -5.11 2.23
C ALA A 281 -1.81 -4.00 3.20
N VAL A 282 -2.96 -3.39 2.92
CA VAL A 282 -3.60 -2.41 3.79
C VAL A 282 -4.87 -3.03 4.36
N GLU A 283 -4.82 -3.40 5.64
CA GLU A 283 -5.76 -4.35 6.23
C GLU A 283 -6.92 -3.65 6.95
N TYR A 284 -6.67 -2.47 7.53
CA TYR A 284 -7.69 -1.76 8.31
C TYR A 284 -9.01 -1.44 7.56
N PRO A 285 -9.05 -1.17 6.22
CA PRO A 285 -10.31 -0.88 5.53
C PRO A 285 -11.25 -2.10 5.49
N HIS A 286 -10.68 -3.30 5.42
CA HIS A 286 -11.45 -4.53 5.54
C HIS A 286 -12.02 -4.65 6.96
N THR A 287 -11.21 -4.42 8.01
CA THR A 287 -11.72 -4.41 9.39
C THR A 287 -12.84 -3.40 9.57
N ILE A 288 -12.75 -2.21 8.94
CA ILE A 288 -13.83 -1.23 8.92
C ILE A 288 -15.06 -1.77 8.21
N ALA A 289 -14.93 -2.35 7.01
CA ALA A 289 -16.06 -2.91 6.27
C ALA A 289 -16.76 -4.02 7.06
N GLU A 290 -16.02 -4.83 7.79
CA GLU A 290 -16.57 -5.98 8.49
C GLU A 290 -17.11 -5.66 9.89
N PHE A 291 -16.39 -4.85 10.68
CA PHE A 291 -16.68 -4.59 12.08
C PHE A 291 -17.12 -3.16 12.36
N GLN A 292 -17.14 -2.28 11.34
CA GLN A 292 -17.54 -0.86 11.43
C GLN A 292 -16.66 -0.02 12.36
N TYR A 293 -15.46 -0.50 12.66
CA TYR A 293 -14.49 0.20 13.49
C TYR A 293 -13.09 0.07 12.90
N MET A 294 -12.31 1.13 13.05
CA MET A 294 -10.85 1.06 12.95
C MET A 294 -10.26 0.81 14.34
N TYR A 295 -9.24 -0.02 14.43
CA TYR A 295 -8.56 -0.34 15.67
C TYR A 295 -7.11 0.16 15.67
N ALA A 296 -6.63 0.58 16.85
CA ALA A 296 -5.24 0.96 17.07
C ALA A 296 -4.92 0.91 18.56
N VAL A 297 -3.64 0.80 18.92
CA VAL A 297 -3.22 1.01 20.30
C VAL A 297 -3.15 2.50 20.63
N ASP A 298 -3.49 2.86 21.87
CA ASP A 298 -3.26 4.18 22.44
C ASP A 298 -1.74 4.44 22.54
N PRO A 299 -1.19 5.50 21.92
CA PRO A 299 0.25 5.76 21.94
C PRO A 299 0.80 6.11 23.34
N MET A 300 -0.05 6.44 24.32
CA MET A 300 0.36 6.76 25.69
C MET A 300 0.16 5.60 26.67
N THR A 301 -0.77 4.68 26.41
CA THR A 301 -1.11 3.60 27.36
C THR A 301 -0.88 2.19 26.80
N GLY A 302 -0.84 2.07 25.48
CA GLY A 302 -0.80 0.78 24.79
C GLY A 302 -2.13 0.07 24.71
N LYS A 303 -3.21 0.57 25.34
CA LYS A 303 -4.52 -0.06 25.32
C LYS A 303 -5.06 -0.12 23.88
N VAL A 304 -5.64 -1.24 23.47
CA VAL A 304 -6.35 -1.33 22.19
C VAL A 304 -7.61 -0.48 22.26
N LEU A 305 -7.72 0.47 21.33
CA LEU A 305 -8.86 1.34 21.13
C LEU A 305 -9.53 1.00 19.80
N LYS A 306 -10.79 1.38 19.70
CA LYS A 306 -11.57 1.34 18.47
C LYS A 306 -12.23 2.69 18.21
N THR A 307 -12.43 3.03 16.95
CA THR A 307 -13.16 4.25 16.57
C THR A 307 -14.04 4.01 15.35
N ASN A 308 -15.18 4.69 15.32
CA ASN A 308 -16.05 4.87 14.16
C ASN A 308 -16.23 6.37 13.84
N GLU A 309 -15.25 7.19 14.24
CA GLU A 309 -15.21 8.63 14.00
C GLU A 309 -14.17 8.92 12.92
N SER A 310 -14.63 9.39 11.75
CA SER A 310 -13.79 9.72 10.61
C SER A 310 -14.14 11.09 10.04
N PHE A 311 -13.15 11.76 9.48
CA PHE A 311 -13.30 13.02 8.78
C PHE A 311 -12.63 12.97 7.42
N TYR A 312 -13.39 13.18 6.35
CA TYR A 312 -12.86 13.23 4.98
C TYR A 312 -12.48 14.67 4.62
N LEU A 313 -11.24 14.89 4.22
CA LEU A 313 -10.68 16.22 3.93
C LEU A 313 -10.37 16.43 2.45
N GLY A 314 -11.03 15.66 1.58
CA GLY A 314 -10.88 15.78 0.13
C GLY A 314 -9.77 14.91 -0.47
N LYS A 315 -9.93 14.64 -1.77
CA LYS A 315 -9.07 13.79 -2.59
C LYS A 315 -8.93 12.39 -1.99
N ARG A 316 -7.81 12.13 -1.32
CA ARG A 316 -7.42 10.79 -0.84
C ARG A 316 -7.33 10.72 0.67
N ASN A 317 -7.60 11.81 1.40
CA ASN A 317 -7.26 11.91 2.81
C ASN A 317 -8.48 11.72 3.71
N ILE A 318 -8.38 10.76 4.62
CA ILE A 318 -9.33 10.52 5.70
C ILE A 318 -8.54 10.51 7.00
N VAL A 319 -9.09 11.14 8.04
CA VAL A 319 -8.51 11.12 9.37
C VAL A 319 -9.47 10.50 10.37
N TYR A 320 -8.96 9.63 11.24
CA TYR A 320 -9.73 8.88 12.22
C TYR A 320 -9.43 9.39 13.61
N ARG A 321 -10.47 9.76 14.39
CA ARG A 321 -10.34 10.30 15.74
C ARG A 321 -10.43 9.17 16.77
N PHE A 322 -9.46 9.07 17.67
CA PHE A 322 -9.43 8.10 18.75
C PHE A 322 -9.49 8.82 20.10
N VAL A 323 -10.31 8.30 21.01
CA VAL A 323 -10.42 8.80 22.38
C VAL A 323 -9.72 7.83 23.34
N GLY A 324 -8.44 8.10 23.64
CA GLY A 324 -7.60 7.29 24.51
C GLY A 324 -7.38 7.91 25.89
N LYS A 325 -6.13 7.88 26.35
CA LYS A 325 -5.66 8.77 27.44
C LYS A 325 -5.78 10.24 27.02
N GLU A 326 -5.39 10.53 25.79
CA GLU A 326 -5.62 11.80 25.11
C GLU A 326 -6.35 11.53 23.79
N VAL A 327 -7.01 12.55 23.23
CA VAL A 327 -7.54 12.47 21.87
C VAL A 327 -6.37 12.53 20.89
N PHE A 328 -6.37 11.61 19.92
CA PHE A 328 -5.41 11.63 18.82
C PHE A 328 -6.08 11.24 17.51
N TYR A 329 -5.41 11.55 16.41
CA TYR A 329 -5.92 11.38 15.06
C TYR A 329 -4.94 10.57 14.23
N ILE A 330 -5.42 9.59 13.47
CA ILE A 330 -4.62 8.85 12.48
C ILE A 330 -5.03 9.33 11.09
N GLN A 331 -4.10 9.94 10.35
CA GLN A 331 -4.31 10.27 8.94
C GLN A 331 -4.02 9.05 8.07
N THR A 332 -4.91 8.79 7.11
CA THR A 332 -4.69 7.85 6.01
C THR A 332 -4.79 8.58 4.66
N GLY A 333 -4.08 8.08 3.65
CA GLY A 333 -4.16 8.63 2.31
C GLY A 333 -3.14 8.05 1.34
N TYR A 334 -2.65 8.87 0.40
CA TYR A 334 -1.92 8.43 -0.80
C TYR A 334 -2.74 7.49 -1.70
N PHE A 335 -2.10 6.98 -2.76
CA PHE A 335 -2.73 6.08 -3.70
C PHE A 335 -3.13 4.77 -2.99
N GLU A 336 -2.24 4.26 -2.14
CA GLU A 336 -2.35 3.03 -1.37
C GLU A 336 -3.22 3.10 -0.10
N SER A 337 -3.82 4.24 0.25
CA SER A 337 -4.63 4.35 1.48
C SER A 337 -3.86 4.09 2.79
N ALA A 338 -2.54 4.24 2.79
CA ALA A 338 -1.67 3.95 3.94
C ALA A 338 -1.87 4.94 5.09
N LYS A 339 -1.51 4.52 6.32
CA LYS A 339 -1.35 5.40 7.48
C LYS A 339 -0.16 6.34 7.26
N ILE A 340 -0.40 7.65 7.37
CA ILE A 340 0.56 8.71 7.01
C ILE A 340 1.17 9.35 8.25
N SER A 341 0.32 9.79 9.19
CA SER A 341 0.76 10.48 10.40
C SER A 341 -0.25 10.37 11.55
N LEU A 342 0.26 10.51 12.77
CA LEU A 342 -0.50 10.64 14.01
C LEU A 342 -0.50 12.11 14.44
N TYR A 343 -1.63 12.66 14.86
CA TYR A 343 -1.71 14.00 15.41
C TYR A 343 -2.33 13.98 16.81
N VAL A 344 -1.67 14.63 17.77
CA VAL A 344 -2.15 14.82 19.14
C VAL A 344 -2.40 16.32 19.37
N PRO A 345 -3.67 16.80 19.25
CA PRO A 345 -3.99 18.22 19.32
C PRO A 345 -3.53 18.89 20.61
N LYS A 346 -3.68 18.21 21.75
CA LYS A 346 -3.26 18.72 23.08
C LYS A 346 -1.80 19.17 23.13
N PHE A 347 -0.93 18.49 22.38
CA PHE A 347 0.50 18.80 22.34
C PHE A 347 0.90 19.54 21.06
N ASN A 348 -0.08 19.86 20.21
CA ASN A 348 0.13 20.49 18.92
C ASN A 348 1.19 19.75 18.07
N LEU A 349 1.16 18.41 18.14
CA LEU A 349 2.25 17.54 17.70
C LEU A 349 1.77 16.53 16.67
N VAL A 350 2.47 16.47 15.54
CA VAL A 350 2.31 15.49 14.46
C VAL A 350 3.53 14.56 14.45
N LEU A 351 3.28 13.25 14.41
CA LEU A 351 4.28 12.21 14.22
C LEU A 351 4.08 11.60 12.84
N SER A 352 5.04 11.77 11.94
CA SER A 352 4.96 11.27 10.57
C SER A 352 5.67 9.92 10.43
N TRP A 353 4.98 8.92 9.86
CA TRP A 353 5.55 7.59 9.56
C TRP A 353 6.16 7.50 8.16
N TYR A 354 5.77 8.39 7.26
CA TYR A 354 5.83 8.09 5.83
C TYR A 354 7.19 8.48 5.20
N LYS A 355 7.80 7.55 4.46
CA LYS A 355 9.16 7.65 3.89
C LYS A 355 9.27 8.48 2.60
N ILE A 356 8.17 8.96 2.02
CA ILE A 356 8.29 10.10 1.09
C ILE A 356 8.57 11.30 1.98
N LYS A 357 9.54 12.13 1.64
CA LYS A 357 9.74 13.44 2.29
C LYS A 357 8.48 14.29 2.08
N ILE A 358 7.42 14.00 2.83
CA ILE A 358 6.27 14.88 2.96
C ILE A 358 6.84 16.06 3.70
N ASN A 359 6.96 17.18 3.00
CA ASN A 359 7.46 18.38 3.64
C ASN A 359 6.58 18.67 4.87
N VAL A 360 7.22 19.03 5.98
CA VAL A 360 6.58 19.53 7.22
C VAL A 360 5.41 20.48 6.90
N ARG A 361 5.58 21.36 5.91
CA ARG A 361 4.53 22.29 5.44
C ARG A 361 3.25 21.61 4.94
N THR A 362 3.37 20.44 4.29
CA THR A 362 2.23 19.68 3.79
C THR A 362 1.43 19.06 4.93
N HIS A 363 2.09 18.46 5.93
CA HIS A 363 1.42 18.00 7.15
C HIS A 363 0.77 19.17 7.90
N GLN A 364 1.50 20.28 8.02
CA GLN A 364 1.00 21.46 8.71
C GLN A 364 -0.26 22.00 8.03
N LYS A 365 -0.25 22.18 6.71
CA LYS A 365 -1.43 22.61 5.94
C LYS A 365 -2.61 21.66 6.15
N PHE A 366 -2.37 20.35 6.12
CA PHE A 366 -3.42 19.34 6.28
C PHE A 366 -4.12 19.45 7.64
N TYR A 367 -3.36 19.44 8.74
CA TYR A 367 -3.93 19.50 10.09
C TYR A 367 -4.47 20.89 10.45
N ASN A 368 -3.92 21.97 9.88
CA ASN A 368 -4.53 23.30 9.98
C ASN A 368 -5.90 23.34 9.30
N THR A 369 -6.06 22.71 8.13
CA THR A 369 -7.37 22.55 7.48
C THR A 369 -8.31 21.68 8.31
N LEU A 370 -7.84 20.58 8.89
CA LEU A 370 -8.65 19.77 9.81
C LEU A 370 -9.17 20.62 10.97
N ASN A 371 -8.28 21.32 11.67
CA ASN A 371 -8.63 22.15 12.82
C ASN A 371 -9.62 23.25 12.43
N ALA A 372 -9.41 23.90 11.28
CA ALA A 372 -10.33 24.89 10.76
C ALA A 372 -11.72 24.30 10.48
N TYR A 373 -11.81 23.12 9.87
CA TYR A 373 -13.10 22.47 9.58
C TYR A 373 -13.81 22.01 10.85
N LEU A 374 -13.06 21.50 11.83
CA LEU A 374 -13.61 21.08 13.12
C LEU A 374 -14.28 22.26 13.85
N VAL A 375 -13.71 23.47 13.75
CA VAL A 375 -14.24 24.68 14.38
C VAL A 375 -15.31 25.36 13.52
N ALA A 376 -15.03 25.62 12.24
CA ALA A 376 -15.97 26.31 11.34
C ALA A 376 -17.29 25.56 11.17
N TYR A 377 -17.25 24.22 11.21
CA TYR A 377 -18.42 23.36 11.09
C TYR A 377 -18.78 22.66 12.40
N PHE A 378 -18.50 23.31 13.53
CA PHE A 378 -18.67 22.77 14.87
C PHE A 378 -20.04 22.15 15.12
N LYS A 379 -21.13 22.75 14.63
CA LYS A 379 -22.49 22.20 14.79
C LYS A 379 -22.63 20.81 14.16
N ASP A 380 -22.18 20.67 12.92
CA ASP A 380 -22.23 19.39 12.19
C ASP A 380 -21.29 18.37 12.86
N VAL A 381 -20.10 18.79 13.28
CA VAL A 381 -19.11 17.95 13.98
C VAL A 381 -19.65 17.47 15.33
N ARG A 382 -20.21 18.36 16.15
CA ARG A 382 -20.78 18.02 17.46
C ARG A 382 -21.95 17.07 17.32
N LYS A 383 -22.85 17.33 16.36
CA LYS A 383 -23.98 16.42 16.06
C LYS A 383 -23.47 15.05 15.62
N TYR A 384 -22.44 15.01 14.78
CA TYR A 384 -21.78 13.77 14.39
C TYR A 384 -21.22 13.07 15.63
N LEU A 385 -20.29 13.67 16.38
CA LEU A 385 -19.62 13.04 17.53
C LEU A 385 -20.59 12.55 18.62
N ASN A 386 -21.72 13.23 18.84
CA ASN A 386 -22.73 12.85 19.83
C ASN A 386 -23.83 11.91 19.30
N SER A 387 -23.73 11.46 18.04
CA SER A 387 -24.72 10.57 17.45
C SER A 387 -24.75 9.22 18.19
N CYS A 388 -25.93 8.82 18.67
CA CYS A 388 -26.18 7.49 19.22
C CYS A 388 -26.54 6.45 18.14
N HIS A 389 -26.77 6.90 16.90
CA HIS A 389 -27.08 6.02 15.78
C HIS A 389 -25.81 5.35 15.25
N GLN A 390 -25.97 4.10 14.81
CA GLN A 390 -24.93 3.37 14.09
C GLN A 390 -24.45 4.20 12.89
N ARG A 391 -23.12 4.31 12.77
CA ARG A 391 -22.47 5.03 11.67
C ARG A 391 -22.63 4.24 10.38
N ARG A 392 -22.79 4.95 9.27
CA ARG A 392 -22.88 4.34 7.95
C ARG A 392 -21.48 4.17 7.39
N VAL A 393 -21.02 2.93 7.20
CA VAL A 393 -19.73 2.65 6.57
C VAL A 393 -19.79 3.09 5.12
N THR A 394 -19.00 4.11 4.78
CA THR A 394 -19.03 4.76 3.47
C THR A 394 -17.65 4.67 2.82
N LEU A 395 -17.52 3.88 1.76
CA LEU A 395 -16.28 3.76 1.02
C LEU A 395 -16.16 4.87 -0.01
N ILE A 396 -15.09 5.66 0.07
CA ILE A 396 -14.80 6.72 -0.90
C ILE A 396 -14.06 6.10 -2.09
N VAL A 397 -14.61 6.25 -3.29
CA VAL A 397 -14.09 5.65 -4.53
C VAL A 397 -14.06 6.71 -5.64
N ASN A 398 -13.37 6.47 -6.76
CA ASN A 398 -13.33 7.35 -7.94
C ASN A 398 -12.75 8.74 -7.64
N CYS A 399 -11.87 8.83 -6.64
CA CYS A 399 -11.27 10.10 -6.22
C CYS A 399 -9.85 10.30 -6.76
N ILE A 400 -9.31 9.32 -7.49
CA ILE A 400 -7.97 9.36 -8.06
C ILE A 400 -8.03 9.46 -9.57
N LYS A 401 -7.71 10.64 -10.11
CA LYS A 401 -7.60 10.91 -11.56
C LYS A 401 -6.35 10.28 -12.19
N ASN A 402 -6.23 8.96 -12.13
CA ASN A 402 -5.14 8.19 -12.72
C ASN A 402 -5.62 6.78 -13.10
N LEU A 403 -5.47 6.42 -14.37
CA LEU A 403 -5.98 5.17 -14.94
C LEU A 403 -5.39 3.92 -14.26
N GLY A 404 -4.08 3.93 -13.99
CA GLY A 404 -3.40 2.84 -13.31
C GLY A 404 -3.97 2.62 -11.91
N HIS A 405 -4.01 3.66 -11.08
CA HIS A 405 -4.54 3.55 -9.72
C HIS A 405 -6.04 3.24 -9.67
N PHE A 406 -6.81 3.67 -10.67
CA PHE A 406 -8.22 3.33 -10.80
C PHE A 406 -8.43 1.82 -10.92
N PHE A 407 -7.83 1.17 -11.92
CA PHE A 407 -7.97 -0.29 -12.12
C PHE A 407 -7.18 -1.09 -11.10
N TRP A 408 -5.93 -0.69 -10.83
CA TRP A 408 -5.04 -1.45 -9.96
C TRP A 408 -5.49 -1.45 -8.50
N GLN A 409 -5.97 -0.31 -8.00
CA GLN A 409 -6.20 -0.11 -6.57
C GLN A 409 -7.66 0.12 -6.21
N GLU A 410 -8.33 1.10 -6.80
CA GLU A 410 -9.68 1.48 -6.35
C GLU A 410 -10.73 0.42 -6.71
N VAL A 411 -10.87 0.08 -8.00
CA VAL A 411 -11.86 -0.92 -8.44
C VAL A 411 -11.48 -2.31 -7.92
N ASN A 412 -10.20 -2.67 -7.98
CA ASN A 412 -9.71 -3.94 -7.45
C ASN A 412 -9.93 -4.08 -5.92
N GLY A 413 -9.87 -2.96 -5.17
CA GLY A 413 -10.21 -2.95 -3.75
C GLY A 413 -11.68 -3.30 -3.46
N ILE A 414 -12.61 -2.92 -4.35
CA ILE A 414 -14.02 -3.33 -4.24
C ILE A 414 -14.16 -4.82 -4.61
N TYR A 415 -13.46 -5.28 -5.64
CA TYR A 415 -13.44 -6.70 -6.03
C TYR A 415 -12.89 -7.57 -4.89
N TYR A 416 -11.88 -7.08 -4.16
CA TYR A 416 -11.39 -7.72 -2.95
C TYR A 416 -12.49 -7.85 -1.86
N LEU A 417 -13.36 -6.85 -1.68
CA LEU A 417 -14.49 -6.96 -0.75
C LEU A 417 -15.56 -7.93 -1.24
N GLU A 418 -15.80 -8.01 -2.56
CA GLU A 418 -16.67 -9.02 -3.18
C GLU A 418 -16.18 -10.43 -2.85
N LYS A 419 -14.91 -10.73 -3.13
CA LYS A 419 -14.31 -12.05 -2.84
C LYS A 419 -14.29 -12.42 -1.36
N ASN A 420 -14.30 -11.43 -0.47
CA ASN A 420 -14.42 -11.65 0.97
C ASN A 420 -15.86 -11.57 1.51
N GLN A 421 -16.86 -11.44 0.63
CA GLN A 421 -18.29 -11.40 0.97
C GLN A 421 -18.64 -10.23 1.92
N LEU A 422 -18.01 -9.08 1.71
CA LEU A 422 -18.14 -7.90 2.57
C LEU A 422 -18.95 -6.75 1.95
N LEU A 423 -19.30 -6.82 0.66
CA LEU A 423 -20.06 -5.75 -0.01
C LEU A 423 -21.38 -5.43 0.72
N GLU A 424 -22.05 -6.44 1.27
CA GLU A 424 -23.32 -6.23 1.97
C GLU A 424 -23.17 -5.47 3.30
N LYS A 425 -22.00 -5.54 3.93
CA LYS A 425 -21.70 -4.85 5.20
C LYS A 425 -21.33 -3.37 5.01
N VAL A 426 -21.07 -2.95 3.78
CA VAL A 426 -20.86 -1.54 3.42
C VAL A 426 -22.22 -0.88 3.21
N ASP A 427 -22.41 0.31 3.78
CA ASP A 427 -23.66 1.07 3.60
C ASP A 427 -23.67 1.83 2.29
N TYR A 428 -22.56 2.51 1.96
CA TYR A 428 -22.43 3.28 0.73
C TYR A 428 -21.07 3.18 0.05
N PHE A 429 -21.10 3.15 -1.29
CA PHE A 429 -19.95 3.43 -2.16
C PHE A 429 -20.10 4.85 -2.69
N ALA A 430 -19.39 5.79 -2.07
CA ALA A 430 -19.47 7.19 -2.43
C ALA A 430 -18.49 7.50 -3.58
N LEU A 431 -19.06 7.69 -4.78
CA LEU A 431 -18.30 7.82 -6.03
C LEU A 431 -17.94 9.27 -6.31
N GLY A 432 -16.63 9.54 -6.44
CA GLY A 432 -16.10 10.78 -7.00
C GLY A 432 -16.29 10.90 -8.52
N ASP A 433 -15.72 11.95 -9.09
CA ASP A 433 -15.95 12.38 -10.47
C ASP A 433 -15.10 11.64 -11.53
N TYR A 434 -14.16 10.79 -11.10
CA TYR A 434 -13.27 10.07 -12.01
C TYR A 434 -13.71 8.62 -12.21
N GLU A 435 -14.52 8.38 -13.25
CA GLU A 435 -15.06 7.06 -13.58
C GLU A 435 -14.72 6.65 -15.03
N PRO A 436 -13.47 6.24 -15.33
CA PRO A 436 -13.12 5.72 -16.66
C PRO A 436 -13.95 4.50 -17.08
N MET A 437 -14.40 3.71 -16.10
CA MET A 437 -15.29 2.58 -16.28
C MET A 437 -16.25 2.51 -15.09
N LYS A 438 -17.53 2.19 -15.33
CA LYS A 438 -18.51 2.10 -14.24
C LYS A 438 -18.17 0.91 -13.34
N ILE A 439 -18.05 1.15 -12.03
CA ILE A 439 -17.74 0.10 -11.05
C ILE A 439 -18.76 -1.03 -11.11
N ALA A 440 -20.06 -0.70 -11.14
CA ALA A 440 -21.14 -1.67 -11.20
C ALA A 440 -21.13 -2.53 -12.48
N SER A 441 -20.42 -2.11 -13.54
CA SER A 441 -20.21 -2.97 -14.71
C SER A 441 -19.14 -4.03 -14.46
N VAL A 442 -18.05 -3.67 -13.76
CA VAL A 442 -16.95 -4.59 -13.45
C VAL A 442 -17.30 -5.52 -12.28
N ILE A 443 -18.08 -5.01 -11.32
CA ILE A 443 -18.48 -5.70 -10.10
C ILE A 443 -19.99 -5.54 -9.96
N PRO A 444 -20.79 -6.29 -10.74
CA PRO A 444 -22.26 -6.23 -10.71
C PRO A 444 -22.85 -6.64 -9.35
N GLU A 445 -22.06 -7.29 -8.49
CA GLU A 445 -22.43 -7.64 -7.14
C GLU A 445 -22.56 -6.42 -6.20
N VAL A 446 -22.09 -5.23 -6.62
CA VAL A 446 -22.30 -3.98 -5.87
C VAL A 446 -23.77 -3.54 -5.98
N PRO A 447 -24.53 -3.47 -4.87
CA PRO A 447 -25.93 -3.09 -4.93
C PRO A 447 -26.13 -1.64 -5.38
N GLU A 448 -26.97 -1.41 -6.39
CA GLU A 448 -27.20 -0.07 -6.95
C GLU A 448 -27.71 0.93 -5.90
N ASN A 449 -28.54 0.48 -4.96
CA ASN A 449 -29.08 1.30 -3.88
C ASN A 449 -28.02 1.75 -2.85
N LYS A 450 -26.81 1.18 -2.90
CA LYS A 450 -25.66 1.57 -2.07
C LYS A 450 -24.71 2.51 -2.80
N ILE A 451 -24.94 2.81 -4.07
CA ILE A 451 -24.11 3.76 -4.81
C ILE A 451 -24.54 5.19 -4.46
N LEU A 452 -23.64 5.93 -3.81
CA LEU A 452 -23.83 7.34 -3.48
C LEU A 452 -23.02 8.21 -4.45
N LYS A 453 -23.66 8.77 -5.47
CA LYS A 453 -22.99 9.71 -6.37
C LYS A 453 -22.69 11.01 -5.64
N ILE A 454 -21.41 11.38 -5.58
CA ILE A 454 -20.99 12.64 -4.95
C ILE A 454 -21.00 13.73 -6.04
N PRO A 455 -21.81 14.80 -5.90
CA PRO A 455 -21.73 15.95 -6.79
C PRO A 455 -20.34 16.57 -6.79
N ASP A 456 -19.92 17.19 -7.89
CA ASP A 456 -18.73 18.03 -7.87
C ASP A 456 -18.92 19.17 -6.86
N MET A 457 -18.16 19.13 -5.77
CA MET A 457 -18.27 20.08 -4.67
C MET A 457 -16.92 20.26 -3.97
N SER A 458 -16.76 21.41 -3.30
CA SER A 458 -15.57 21.70 -2.52
C SER A 458 -15.36 20.69 -1.40
N ALA A 459 -14.10 20.52 -0.96
CA ALA A 459 -13.74 19.63 0.13
C ALA A 459 -14.53 19.92 1.43
N SER A 460 -14.79 21.20 1.73
CA SER A 460 -15.60 21.62 2.87
C SER A 460 -17.07 21.21 2.78
N LYS A 461 -17.69 21.34 1.60
CA LYS A 461 -19.07 20.88 1.37
C LYS A 461 -19.16 19.37 1.53
N MET A 462 -18.18 18.64 0.99
CA MET A 462 -18.12 17.18 1.11
C MET A 462 -17.90 16.71 2.55
N PHE A 463 -17.01 17.38 3.29
CA PHE A 463 -16.80 17.15 4.72
C PHE A 463 -18.13 17.23 5.49
N ARG A 464 -18.87 18.32 5.29
CA ARG A 464 -20.17 18.52 5.97
C ARG A 464 -21.23 17.52 5.52
N PHE A 465 -21.30 17.25 4.22
CA PHE A 465 -22.26 16.30 3.66
C PHE A 465 -22.11 14.91 4.31
N LEU A 466 -20.88 14.41 4.43
CA LEU A 466 -20.60 13.13 5.09
C LEU A 466 -20.95 13.13 6.59
N LEU A 467 -20.65 14.22 7.31
CA LEU A 467 -21.01 14.33 8.73
C LEU A 467 -22.52 14.34 8.95
N LYS A 468 -23.26 15.13 8.15
CA LYS A 468 -24.73 15.22 8.23
C LYS A 468 -25.42 13.88 7.92
N ASN A 469 -24.79 13.03 7.11
CA ASN A 469 -25.27 11.69 6.78
C ASN A 469 -24.72 10.58 7.70
N ASN A 470 -24.07 10.94 8.82
CA ASN A 470 -23.55 9.98 9.81
C ASN A 470 -22.52 8.98 9.23
N CYS A 471 -21.75 9.39 8.21
CA CYS A 471 -20.81 8.51 7.50
C CYS A 471 -19.53 8.24 8.31
N PHE A 472 -19.12 6.98 8.38
CA PHE A 472 -17.80 6.52 8.77
C PHE A 472 -17.03 6.11 7.51
N CYS A 473 -16.15 7.00 7.07
CA CYS A 473 -15.52 6.91 5.77
C CYS A 473 -14.26 6.07 5.80
N ALA A 474 -14.04 5.27 4.75
CA ALA A 474 -12.76 4.59 4.49
C ALA A 474 -12.45 4.55 2.99
N ARG A 475 -11.21 4.20 2.64
CA ARG A 475 -10.80 3.88 1.27
C ARG A 475 -10.25 2.46 1.26
N VAL A 476 -10.89 1.59 0.48
CA VAL A 476 -10.40 0.24 0.23
C VAL A 476 -9.54 0.23 -1.02
N VAL A 477 -8.42 -0.49 -0.98
CA VAL A 477 -7.52 -0.67 -2.11
C VAL A 477 -7.01 -2.10 -2.15
N GLU A 478 -6.65 -2.57 -3.33
CA GLU A 478 -5.87 -3.80 -3.53
C GLU A 478 -4.62 -3.47 -4.36
N HIS A 479 -3.62 -4.35 -4.34
CA HIS A 479 -2.31 -4.13 -4.95
C HIS A 479 -1.90 -5.25 -5.89
N PHE A 480 -2.73 -6.27 -6.07
CA PHE A 480 -2.48 -7.35 -7.01
C PHE A 480 -3.74 -7.68 -7.81
N MET A 481 -3.63 -7.67 -9.15
CA MET A 481 -4.72 -7.96 -10.08
C MET A 481 -4.66 -9.43 -10.53
N THR A 482 -5.77 -10.14 -10.41
CA THR A 482 -5.90 -11.51 -10.92
C THR A 482 -6.43 -11.55 -12.33
N GLU A 483 -6.23 -12.68 -13.03
CA GLU A 483 -6.80 -12.91 -14.35
C GLU A 483 -8.34 -12.91 -14.32
N ASP A 484 -8.97 -13.41 -13.26
CA ASP A 484 -10.44 -13.29 -13.08
C ASP A 484 -10.89 -11.82 -13.05
N TYR A 485 -10.17 -10.98 -12.28
CA TYR A 485 -10.46 -9.55 -12.21
C TYR A 485 -10.25 -8.84 -13.56
N LEU A 486 -9.12 -9.09 -14.23
CA LEU A 486 -8.81 -8.50 -15.54
C LEU A 486 -9.79 -8.96 -16.62
N SER A 487 -10.23 -10.22 -16.58
CA SER A 487 -11.25 -10.76 -17.50
C SER A 487 -12.59 -10.04 -17.37
N ARG A 488 -12.99 -9.65 -16.14
CA ARG A 488 -14.20 -8.82 -15.94
C ARG A 488 -14.06 -7.45 -16.62
N ILE A 489 -12.90 -6.79 -16.50
CA ILE A 489 -12.64 -5.52 -17.17
C ILE A 489 -12.70 -5.67 -18.70
N TYR A 490 -12.06 -6.72 -19.23
CA TYR A 490 -12.07 -7.03 -20.65
C TYR A 490 -13.50 -7.23 -21.18
N ASN A 491 -14.32 -8.03 -20.49
CA ASN A 491 -15.70 -8.29 -20.89
C ASN A 491 -16.53 -7.01 -20.88
N VAL A 492 -16.39 -6.15 -19.86
CA VAL A 492 -17.07 -4.84 -19.84
C VAL A 492 -16.64 -3.95 -21.00
N ALA A 493 -15.36 -3.96 -21.38
CA ALA A 493 -14.88 -3.21 -22.52
C ALA A 493 -15.50 -3.75 -23.83
N LYS A 494 -15.47 -5.06 -24.01
CA LYS A 494 -16.03 -5.76 -25.17
C LYS A 494 -17.54 -5.50 -25.33
N ASP A 495 -18.31 -5.64 -24.25
CA ASP A 495 -19.77 -5.49 -24.25
C ASP A 495 -20.22 -4.05 -24.55
N LYS A 496 -19.34 -3.06 -24.35
CA LYS A 496 -19.61 -1.66 -24.70
C LYS A 496 -19.30 -1.32 -26.16
N CYS A 497 -18.49 -2.12 -26.84
CA CYS A 497 -18.16 -1.89 -28.24
C CYS A 497 -19.35 -2.22 -29.15
N SER A 498 -19.47 -1.49 -30.27
CA SER A 498 -20.46 -1.82 -31.29
C SER A 498 -20.10 -3.13 -32.02
N GLU A 499 -21.10 -3.84 -32.52
CA GLU A 499 -20.87 -5.06 -33.30
C GLU A 499 -19.99 -4.80 -34.52
N ASP A 500 -20.19 -3.67 -35.21
CA ASP A 500 -19.43 -3.33 -36.42
C ASP A 500 -17.96 -3.07 -36.10
N PHE A 501 -17.68 -2.42 -34.97
CA PHE A 501 -16.32 -2.25 -34.48
C PHE A 501 -15.65 -3.59 -34.17
N LEU A 502 -16.37 -4.49 -33.48
CA LEU A 502 -15.85 -5.82 -33.16
C LEU A 502 -15.63 -6.67 -34.42
N LYS A 503 -16.54 -6.60 -35.41
CA LYS A 503 -16.38 -7.25 -36.72
C LYS A 503 -15.14 -6.72 -37.45
N MET A 504 -14.93 -5.40 -37.46
CA MET A 504 -13.75 -4.77 -38.03
C MET A 504 -12.46 -5.25 -37.36
N LEU A 505 -12.41 -5.29 -36.02
CA LEU A 505 -11.26 -5.81 -35.28
C LEU A 505 -11.00 -7.30 -35.54
N ASN A 506 -12.03 -8.12 -35.68
CA ASN A 506 -11.90 -9.54 -36.00
C ASN A 506 -11.35 -9.75 -37.41
N ALA A 507 -11.81 -8.97 -38.38
CA ALA A 507 -11.35 -9.05 -39.75
C ALA A 507 -9.84 -8.78 -39.90
N ILE A 508 -9.27 -7.89 -39.07
CA ILE A 508 -7.83 -7.61 -39.07
C ILE A 508 -7.02 -8.87 -38.77
N ARG A 509 -7.48 -9.69 -37.81
CA ARG A 509 -6.80 -10.93 -37.40
C ARG A 509 -7.02 -12.08 -38.40
N GLU A 510 -8.27 -12.28 -38.81
CA GLU A 510 -8.65 -13.44 -39.64
C GLU A 510 -8.04 -13.38 -41.04
N LYS A 511 -7.98 -12.18 -41.62
CA LYS A 511 -7.48 -12.01 -42.99
C LYS A 511 -5.96 -12.14 -43.08
N LYS A 512 -5.22 -12.08 -41.94
CA LYS A 512 -3.75 -12.06 -41.87
C LYS A 512 -3.08 -11.04 -42.81
N GLU A 513 -3.84 -10.05 -43.27
CA GLU A 513 -3.35 -9.01 -44.19
C GLU A 513 -2.55 -7.93 -43.46
N THR A 514 -2.47 -8.00 -42.12
CA THR A 514 -1.73 -7.08 -41.29
C THR A 514 -0.91 -7.89 -40.29
N PHE A 515 0.40 -7.90 -40.44
CA PHE A 515 1.31 -8.48 -39.46
C PHE A 515 2.71 -7.85 -39.57
N PRO A 516 3.30 -7.41 -38.45
CA PRO A 516 2.69 -7.30 -37.13
C PRO A 516 1.77 -6.07 -37.06
N LEU A 517 0.86 -6.06 -36.08
CA LEU A 517 0.10 -4.88 -35.68
C LEU A 517 0.76 -4.28 -34.43
N ILE A 518 1.33 -3.08 -34.56
CA ILE A 518 2.09 -2.43 -33.49
C ILE A 518 1.35 -1.22 -32.94
N TRP A 519 1.25 -1.15 -31.61
CA TRP A 519 0.75 0.03 -30.89
C TRP A 519 1.87 1.04 -30.64
N LEU A 520 1.67 2.29 -31.06
CA LEU A 520 2.58 3.40 -30.81
C LEU A 520 1.89 4.45 -29.92
N ASN A 521 2.37 4.60 -28.68
CA ASN A 521 1.90 5.66 -27.79
C ASN A 521 2.67 6.97 -28.05
N VAL A 522 1.97 8.02 -28.49
CA VAL A 522 2.53 9.35 -28.77
C VAL A 522 2.14 10.38 -27.71
N ARG A 523 2.97 11.44 -27.55
CA ARG A 523 2.74 12.50 -26.55
C ARG A 523 3.12 13.88 -27.09
N SER A 524 2.33 14.91 -26.77
CA SER A 524 2.52 16.30 -27.21
C SER A 524 3.05 17.25 -26.13
N HIS A 525 2.79 16.97 -24.84
CA HIS A 525 2.87 18.00 -23.79
C HIS A 525 3.96 17.76 -22.73
N ASN A 526 4.09 16.55 -22.20
CA ASN A 526 5.06 16.23 -21.15
C ASN A 526 5.55 14.79 -21.26
N LYS A 527 6.67 14.48 -20.62
CA LYS A 527 7.36 13.18 -20.74
C LYS A 527 7.47 12.75 -22.20
N SER A 528 7.70 13.72 -23.06
CA SER A 528 7.72 13.54 -24.49
C SER A 528 9.13 13.20 -24.94
N TRP A 529 9.23 12.23 -25.86
CA TRP A 529 10.44 12.00 -26.61
C TRP A 529 10.55 13.11 -27.66
N VAL A 530 11.56 13.97 -27.53
CA VAL A 530 11.64 15.21 -28.33
C VAL A 530 11.71 14.90 -29.83
N SER A 531 12.52 13.93 -30.24
CA SER A 531 12.62 13.52 -31.65
C SER A 531 11.61 12.44 -32.07
N GLN A 532 10.54 12.17 -31.30
CA GLN A 532 9.61 11.05 -31.56
C GLN A 532 9.07 10.99 -32.99
N VAL A 533 8.86 12.14 -33.64
CA VAL A 533 8.32 12.18 -35.00
C VAL A 533 9.26 11.48 -35.97
N HIS A 534 10.54 11.88 -35.97
CA HIS A 534 11.56 11.28 -36.82
C HIS A 534 11.91 9.88 -36.35
N GLY A 535 12.03 9.67 -35.04
CA GLY A 535 12.39 8.37 -34.48
C GLY A 535 11.34 7.29 -34.74
N LEU A 536 10.05 7.56 -34.52
CA LEU A 536 8.98 6.61 -34.82
C LEU A 536 8.84 6.37 -36.33
N ALA A 537 8.98 7.41 -37.17
CA ALA A 537 8.98 7.24 -38.62
C ALA A 537 10.14 6.35 -39.11
N ASN A 538 11.34 6.51 -38.54
CA ASN A 538 12.50 5.66 -38.84
C ASN A 538 12.26 4.21 -38.42
N ILE A 539 11.74 3.98 -37.22
CA ILE A 539 11.39 2.64 -36.72
C ILE A 539 10.38 1.98 -37.68
N ILE A 540 9.32 2.69 -38.06
CA ILE A 540 8.29 2.19 -38.98
C ILE A 540 8.91 1.83 -40.33
N ASN A 541 9.65 2.76 -40.95
CA ASN A 541 10.30 2.55 -42.24
C ASN A 541 11.28 1.37 -42.22
N LYS A 542 11.96 1.14 -41.09
CA LYS A 542 12.91 0.04 -40.96
C LYS A 542 12.21 -1.30 -40.72
N LEU A 543 11.12 -1.30 -39.96
CA LEU A 543 10.32 -2.50 -39.73
C LEU A 543 9.63 -2.98 -41.01
N THR A 544 9.19 -2.08 -41.90
CA THR A 544 8.55 -2.50 -43.16
C THR A 544 9.47 -3.24 -44.12
N GLU A 545 10.79 -3.08 -43.99
CA GLU A 545 11.76 -3.89 -44.75
C GLU A 545 11.66 -5.38 -44.40
N SER A 546 11.34 -5.72 -43.15
CA SER A 546 11.18 -7.10 -42.66
C SER A 546 9.72 -7.55 -42.61
N PHE A 547 8.79 -6.61 -42.47
CA PHE A 547 7.36 -6.85 -42.33
C PHE A 547 6.55 -5.97 -43.31
N PRO A 548 6.42 -6.39 -44.59
CA PRO A 548 5.76 -5.57 -45.61
C PRO A 548 4.27 -5.26 -45.31
N ASN A 549 3.62 -6.09 -44.51
CA ASN A 549 2.21 -5.93 -44.11
C ASN A 549 2.06 -5.32 -42.71
N LEU A 550 3.04 -4.53 -42.25
CA LEU A 550 3.00 -3.85 -40.96
C LEU A 550 1.74 -2.98 -40.83
N GLY A 551 1.05 -3.11 -39.70
CA GLY A 551 -0.03 -2.22 -39.28
C GLY A 551 0.36 -1.41 -38.06
N ILE A 552 -0.10 -0.17 -37.98
CA ILE A 552 0.17 0.73 -36.87
C ILE A 552 -1.14 1.18 -36.22
N VAL A 553 -1.21 1.08 -34.89
CA VAL A 553 -2.25 1.68 -34.05
C VAL A 553 -1.63 2.85 -33.30
N PHE A 554 -2.07 4.08 -33.57
CA PHE A 554 -1.61 5.26 -32.84
C PHE A 554 -2.52 5.57 -31.65
N ASP A 555 -1.92 5.65 -30.47
CA ASP A 555 -2.59 5.95 -29.21
C ASP A 555 -1.99 7.18 -28.52
N GLY A 556 -2.83 7.87 -27.76
CA GLY A 556 -2.49 9.13 -27.13
C GLY A 556 -3.72 10.01 -26.95
N TRP A 557 -3.47 11.23 -26.47
CA TRP A 557 -4.50 12.24 -26.37
C TRP A 557 -4.77 12.86 -27.75
N ILE A 558 -5.98 13.41 -27.93
CA ILE A 558 -6.43 14.04 -29.19
C ILE A 558 -5.51 15.19 -29.64
N ASP A 559 -4.76 15.77 -28.72
CA ASP A 559 -3.76 16.83 -28.98
C ASP A 559 -2.50 16.32 -29.71
N CYS A 560 -2.40 15.01 -29.97
CA CYS A 560 -1.29 14.38 -30.68
C CYS A 560 -1.56 14.18 -32.19
N ASN A 561 -2.68 14.67 -32.73
CA ASN A 561 -3.01 14.50 -34.16
C ASN A 561 -1.90 15.03 -35.07
N GLU A 562 -1.35 16.22 -34.79
CA GLU A 562 -0.24 16.79 -35.57
C GLU A 562 1.02 15.91 -35.51
N VAL A 563 1.30 15.30 -34.36
CA VAL A 563 2.42 14.36 -34.20
C VAL A 563 2.24 13.15 -35.12
N VAL A 564 1.04 12.57 -35.14
CA VAL A 564 0.72 11.42 -36.01
C VAL A 564 0.82 11.81 -37.48
N GLU A 565 0.24 12.93 -37.89
CA GLU A 565 0.33 13.42 -39.27
C GLU A 565 1.78 13.63 -39.71
N ASN A 566 2.62 14.21 -38.85
CA ASN A 566 4.02 14.46 -39.16
C ASN A 566 4.84 13.17 -39.21
N ILE A 567 4.51 12.15 -38.41
CA ILE A 567 5.11 10.82 -38.54
C ILE A 567 4.76 10.22 -39.92
N LEU A 568 3.48 10.24 -40.29
CA LEU A 568 3.00 9.64 -41.54
C LEU A 568 3.58 10.31 -42.79
N LYS A 569 3.84 11.62 -42.76
CA LYS A 569 4.55 12.35 -43.85
C LYS A 569 5.97 11.83 -44.10
N LEU A 570 6.61 11.23 -43.09
CA LEU A 570 7.98 10.71 -43.17
C LEU A 570 8.04 9.20 -43.43
N VAL A 571 6.89 8.51 -43.37
CA VAL A 571 6.80 7.10 -43.72
C VAL A 571 6.84 6.96 -45.25
N LYS A 572 7.69 6.06 -45.74
CA LYS A 572 8.00 5.87 -47.17
C LYS A 572 7.15 4.81 -47.86
N THR A 573 6.51 3.93 -47.09
CA THR A 573 5.71 2.82 -47.57
C THR A 573 4.24 3.02 -47.21
N GLU A 574 3.33 2.56 -48.05
CA GLU A 574 1.91 2.52 -47.69
C GLU A 574 1.70 1.53 -46.54
N LEU A 575 0.93 1.93 -45.53
CA LEU A 575 0.68 1.16 -44.31
C LEU A 575 -0.80 1.14 -43.99
N LYS A 576 -1.22 0.09 -43.29
CA LYS A 576 -2.52 0.10 -42.59
C LYS A 576 -2.37 0.86 -41.28
N VAL A 577 -3.01 2.02 -41.21
CA VAL A 577 -2.95 2.92 -40.06
C VAL A 577 -4.31 3.01 -39.38
N TYR A 578 -4.32 2.81 -38.08
CA TYR A 578 -5.49 2.96 -37.22
C TYR A 578 -5.20 4.06 -36.21
N ASN A 579 -5.84 5.23 -36.37
CA ASN A 579 -5.69 6.33 -35.43
C ASN A 579 -6.74 6.19 -34.32
N THR A 580 -6.30 5.89 -33.10
CA THR A 580 -7.17 5.71 -31.93
C THR A 580 -7.01 6.85 -30.92
N LEU A 581 -6.44 7.99 -31.33
CA LEU A 581 -6.29 9.16 -30.47
C LEU A 581 -7.64 9.63 -29.94
N GLY A 582 -7.77 9.71 -28.62
CA GLY A 582 -9.00 10.14 -27.96
C GLY A 582 -10.18 9.17 -28.11
N CYS A 583 -9.98 7.94 -28.62
CA CYS A 583 -11.04 6.95 -28.67
C CYS A 583 -11.53 6.58 -27.26
N PRO A 584 -12.78 6.10 -27.11
CA PRO A 584 -13.26 5.64 -25.82
C PRO A 584 -12.40 4.51 -25.25
N LEU A 585 -12.16 4.52 -23.94
CA LEU A 585 -11.28 3.55 -23.26
C LEU A 585 -11.62 2.09 -23.56
N HIS A 586 -12.91 1.76 -23.71
CA HIS A 586 -13.34 0.40 -24.02
C HIS A 586 -12.84 -0.06 -25.40
N GLU A 587 -12.86 0.82 -26.40
CA GLU A 587 -12.26 0.55 -27.72
C GLU A 587 -10.73 0.48 -27.63
N SER A 588 -10.09 1.33 -26.82
CA SER A 588 -8.62 1.26 -26.62
C SER A 588 -8.18 -0.08 -26.05
N ILE A 589 -8.94 -0.63 -25.08
CA ILE A 589 -8.68 -1.96 -24.51
C ILE A 589 -8.85 -3.04 -25.59
N MET A 590 -9.89 -2.94 -26.43
CA MET A 590 -10.10 -3.88 -27.53
C MET A 590 -9.00 -3.80 -28.61
N TRP A 591 -8.51 -2.60 -28.94
CA TRP A 591 -7.34 -2.47 -29.81
C TRP A 591 -6.09 -3.07 -29.19
N ALA A 592 -5.83 -2.81 -27.91
CA ALA A 592 -4.69 -3.34 -27.19
C ALA A 592 -4.72 -4.88 -27.06
N ASP A 593 -5.90 -5.51 -27.10
CA ASP A 593 -6.03 -6.97 -27.21
C ASP A 593 -5.61 -7.50 -28.59
N ARG A 594 -5.66 -6.69 -29.65
CA ARG A 594 -5.37 -7.12 -31.03
C ARG A 594 -3.97 -6.88 -31.52
N ILE A 595 -3.19 -6.07 -30.83
CA ILE A 595 -1.80 -5.83 -31.21
C ILE A 595 -0.92 -7.05 -30.92
N ASP A 596 0.17 -7.15 -31.67
CA ASP A 596 1.23 -8.14 -31.48
C ASP A 596 2.31 -7.61 -30.53
N ALA A 597 2.61 -6.32 -30.60
CA ALA A 597 3.54 -5.65 -29.71
C ALA A 597 3.23 -4.15 -29.54
N TYR A 598 3.85 -3.50 -28.56
CA TYR A 598 3.75 -2.04 -28.38
C TYR A 598 5.11 -1.35 -28.20
N ILE A 599 5.13 -0.05 -28.48
CA ILE A 599 6.14 0.92 -28.08
C ILE A 599 5.41 1.99 -27.26
N GLY A 600 5.71 2.06 -25.95
CA GLY A 600 4.85 2.75 -24.98
C GLY A 600 5.59 3.62 -23.97
N VAL A 601 4.99 4.76 -23.61
CA VAL A 601 5.51 5.63 -22.55
C VAL A 601 5.06 5.13 -21.16
N VAL A 602 5.98 5.00 -20.21
CA VAL A 602 5.65 4.60 -18.82
C VAL A 602 4.65 5.59 -18.18
N GLY A 603 3.47 5.08 -17.84
CA GLY A 603 2.33 5.84 -17.33
C GLY A 603 1.00 5.24 -17.77
N SER A 604 -0.05 6.06 -17.84
CA SER A 604 -1.41 5.60 -18.15
C SER A 604 -1.54 4.89 -19.51
N GLY A 605 -0.81 5.29 -20.54
CA GLY A 605 -0.85 4.62 -21.86
C GLY A 605 -0.36 3.17 -21.77
N LEU A 606 0.73 2.95 -21.04
CA LEU A 606 1.29 1.62 -20.80
C LEU A 606 0.37 0.71 -19.97
N VAL A 607 -0.54 1.26 -19.15
CA VAL A 607 -1.52 0.46 -18.39
C VAL A 607 -2.42 -0.36 -19.32
N ILE A 608 -2.87 0.22 -20.43
CA ILE A 608 -3.80 -0.43 -21.36
C ILE A 608 -3.13 -1.65 -22.02
N THR A 609 -1.92 -1.46 -22.55
CA THR A 609 -1.21 -2.53 -23.29
C THR A 609 -0.56 -3.56 -22.38
N SER A 610 0.05 -3.15 -21.26
CA SER A 610 0.79 -4.06 -20.38
C SER A 610 -0.04 -4.65 -19.23
N TRP A 611 -0.84 -3.83 -18.52
CA TRP A 611 -1.57 -4.31 -17.36
C TRP A 611 -2.90 -4.94 -17.73
N LEU A 612 -3.68 -4.29 -18.62
CA LEU A 612 -5.02 -4.75 -18.98
C LEU A 612 -5.02 -5.79 -20.10
N SER A 613 -4.06 -5.72 -21.03
CA SER A 613 -4.03 -6.59 -22.23
C SER A 613 -2.84 -7.55 -22.27
N ASN A 614 -1.90 -7.43 -21.32
CA ASN A 614 -0.75 -8.30 -21.14
C ASN A 614 0.09 -8.54 -22.41
N LYS A 615 0.28 -7.50 -23.24
CA LYS A 615 1.04 -7.60 -24.49
C LYS A 615 2.55 -7.45 -24.24
N PRO A 616 3.41 -8.06 -25.08
CA PRO A 616 4.83 -7.74 -25.05
C PRO A 616 5.09 -6.37 -25.67
N GLY A 617 6.11 -5.66 -25.20
CA GLY A 617 6.46 -4.38 -25.81
C GLY A 617 7.63 -3.67 -25.14
N VAL A 618 8.05 -2.59 -25.77
CA VAL A 618 9.14 -1.72 -25.32
C VAL A 618 8.55 -0.56 -24.54
N ALA A 619 9.08 -0.32 -23.34
CA ALA A 619 8.65 0.78 -22.47
C ALA A 619 9.77 1.82 -22.28
N TYR A 620 9.44 3.09 -22.49
CA TYR A 620 10.38 4.21 -22.32
C TYR A 620 9.74 5.37 -21.56
N SER A 621 10.55 6.27 -21.00
CA SER A 621 10.09 7.48 -20.30
C SER A 621 11.28 8.33 -19.87
N ASN A 622 11.02 9.38 -19.08
CA ASN A 622 12.08 10.05 -18.34
C ASN A 622 12.60 9.15 -17.19
N LEU A 623 13.81 9.44 -16.70
CA LEU A 623 14.48 8.64 -15.66
C LEU A 623 13.65 8.50 -14.36
N GLY A 624 12.81 9.47 -14.04
CA GLY A 624 11.92 9.43 -12.87
C GLY A 624 10.85 8.34 -12.99
N HIS A 625 10.19 8.24 -14.15
CA HIS A 625 9.15 7.23 -14.39
C HIS A 625 9.72 5.86 -14.74
N LEU A 626 10.91 5.79 -15.35
CA LEU A 626 11.58 4.51 -15.65
C LEU A 626 11.79 3.63 -14.41
N ARG A 627 12.01 4.24 -13.24
CA ARG A 627 12.18 3.53 -11.96
C ARG A 627 10.97 2.66 -11.58
N GLN A 628 9.84 2.82 -12.25
CA GLN A 628 8.65 1.99 -12.06
C GLN A 628 8.84 0.56 -12.59
N GLU A 629 9.85 0.29 -13.44
CA GLU A 629 10.24 -1.06 -13.88
C GLU A 629 10.34 -2.07 -12.72
N ARG A 630 10.72 -1.58 -11.53
CA ARG A 630 10.98 -2.40 -10.33
C ARG A 630 9.76 -3.10 -9.77
N PHE A 631 8.56 -2.64 -10.14
CA PHE A 631 7.30 -3.21 -9.71
C PHE A 631 6.31 -3.45 -10.85
N TRP A 632 6.50 -2.85 -12.04
CA TRP A 632 5.48 -2.79 -13.09
C TRP A 632 4.89 -4.16 -13.47
N SER A 633 5.73 -5.19 -13.61
CA SER A 633 5.31 -6.56 -13.94
C SER A 633 4.95 -7.41 -12.71
N LYS A 634 5.01 -6.85 -11.49
CA LYS A 634 4.73 -7.60 -10.26
C LYS A 634 3.28 -7.47 -9.80
N VAL A 635 2.53 -6.55 -10.40
CA VAL A 635 1.20 -6.13 -9.92
C VAL A 635 0.05 -7.01 -10.38
N LYS A 636 0.31 -8.03 -11.22
CA LYS A 636 -0.71 -8.94 -11.73
C LYS A 636 -0.20 -10.37 -11.91
N GLU A 637 -1.13 -11.31 -12.08
CA GLU A 637 -0.84 -12.70 -12.49
C GLU A 637 -0.26 -12.76 -13.90
N ASP A 638 0.61 -13.73 -14.14
CA ASP A 638 1.15 -14.10 -15.45
C ASP A 638 1.59 -12.90 -16.32
N ALA A 639 2.19 -11.90 -15.67
CA ALA A 639 2.53 -10.64 -16.31
C ALA A 639 3.68 -10.81 -17.32
N ILE A 640 3.47 -10.35 -18.55
CA ILE A 640 4.54 -10.15 -19.52
C ILE A 640 5.27 -8.86 -19.14
N ALA A 641 6.53 -8.99 -18.75
CA ALA A 641 7.33 -7.83 -18.38
C ALA A 641 7.68 -6.99 -19.62
N PRO A 642 7.37 -5.68 -19.61
CA PRO A 642 7.86 -4.79 -20.67
C PRO A 642 9.39 -4.83 -20.74
N ILE A 643 9.95 -4.70 -21.94
CA ILE A 643 11.37 -4.41 -22.10
C ILE A 643 11.55 -2.91 -21.87
N PHE A 644 12.00 -2.55 -20.67
CA PHE A 644 12.31 -1.16 -20.35
C PHE A 644 13.63 -0.74 -21.00
N LEU A 645 13.67 0.50 -21.51
CA LEU A 645 14.94 1.16 -21.81
C LEU A 645 15.75 1.32 -20.52
N LYS A 646 17.08 1.30 -20.67
CA LYS A 646 18.02 1.51 -19.57
C LYS A 646 18.27 3.00 -19.34
N PRO A 647 18.70 3.41 -18.13
CA PRO A 647 19.00 4.82 -17.85
C PRO A 647 20.04 5.47 -18.77
N ASP A 648 21.02 4.71 -19.25
CA ASP A 648 22.06 5.14 -20.19
C ASP A 648 21.58 5.23 -21.65
N GLU A 649 20.42 4.66 -21.96
CA GLU A 649 19.77 4.74 -23.27
C GLU A 649 18.86 5.99 -23.40
N ILE A 650 18.77 6.84 -22.37
CA ILE A 650 17.88 8.01 -22.32
C ILE A 650 18.67 9.25 -21.90
N THR A 651 18.59 10.30 -22.71
CA THR A 651 19.18 11.61 -22.40
C THR A 651 18.09 12.54 -21.85
N PRO A 652 18.11 12.92 -20.56
CA PRO A 652 17.14 13.87 -20.01
C PRO A 652 17.37 15.27 -20.59
N ILE A 653 16.30 15.91 -21.07
CA ILE A 653 16.33 17.33 -21.48
C ILE A 653 16.01 18.23 -20.29
N GLU A 654 15.07 17.79 -19.45
CA GLU A 654 14.70 18.49 -18.21
C GLU A 654 14.84 17.56 -17.00
N ASP A 655 15.48 18.06 -15.94
CA ASP A 655 15.64 17.32 -14.68
C ASP A 655 14.42 17.47 -13.76
N ASN A 656 13.26 16.98 -14.22
CA ASN A 656 12.05 16.94 -13.41
C ASN A 656 11.20 15.67 -13.68
N MET A 657 10.22 15.41 -12.81
CA MET A 657 9.40 14.18 -12.85
C MET A 657 8.60 14.03 -14.15
N TYR A 658 8.29 15.12 -14.85
CA TYR A 658 7.55 15.11 -16.11
C TYR A 658 8.37 15.65 -17.29
N GLY A 659 9.68 15.75 -17.10
CA GLY A 659 10.60 16.34 -18.07
C GLY A 659 10.65 15.55 -19.37
N ASN A 660 10.87 16.28 -20.46
CA ASN A 660 11.10 15.69 -21.78
C ASN A 660 12.50 15.07 -21.85
N TYR A 661 12.70 14.20 -22.82
CA TYR A 661 13.92 13.41 -22.97
C TYR A 661 14.17 13.08 -24.45
N GLU A 662 15.41 12.70 -24.74
CA GLU A 662 15.86 12.27 -26.04
C GLU A 662 16.28 10.79 -25.98
N ILE A 663 16.01 10.06 -27.06
CA ILE A 663 16.29 8.64 -27.22
C ILE A 663 16.81 8.42 -28.64
N ASP A 664 17.87 7.62 -28.76
CA ASP A 664 18.26 7.09 -30.06
C ASP A 664 17.24 6.03 -30.53
N TRP A 665 16.56 6.29 -31.64
CA TRP A 665 15.49 5.45 -32.15
C TRP A 665 15.96 4.01 -32.44
N GLU A 666 17.23 3.82 -32.78
CA GLU A 666 17.82 2.50 -33.05
C GLU A 666 17.71 1.59 -31.83
N VAL A 667 17.83 2.15 -30.62
CA VAL A 667 17.70 1.39 -29.37
C VAL A 667 16.29 0.83 -29.20
N ILE A 668 15.26 1.60 -29.57
CA ILE A 668 13.87 1.13 -29.53
C ILE A 668 13.65 0.08 -30.64
N TYR A 669 14.16 0.35 -31.84
CA TYR A 669 14.06 -0.54 -33.00
C TYR A 669 14.59 -1.95 -32.70
N GLU A 670 15.81 -2.06 -32.17
CA GLU A 670 16.45 -3.35 -31.87
C GLU A 670 15.63 -4.16 -30.86
N LYS A 671 15.10 -3.49 -29.81
CA LYS A 671 14.29 -4.16 -28.78
C LYS A 671 12.93 -4.60 -29.33
N ILE A 672 12.26 -3.78 -30.13
CA ILE A 672 10.95 -4.15 -30.69
C ILE A 672 11.11 -5.25 -31.74
N LEU A 673 12.14 -5.20 -32.58
CA LEU A 673 12.44 -6.26 -33.54
C LEU A 673 12.68 -7.60 -32.83
N GLY A 674 13.46 -7.59 -31.74
CA GLY A 674 13.70 -8.79 -30.94
C GLY A 674 12.45 -9.39 -30.31
N ILE A 675 11.43 -8.58 -29.98
CA ILE A 675 10.11 -9.06 -29.55
C ILE A 675 9.37 -9.68 -30.72
N LEU A 676 9.30 -8.98 -31.86
CA LEU A 676 8.55 -9.41 -33.04
C LEU A 676 9.10 -10.68 -33.68
N GLN A 677 10.36 -11.01 -33.47
CA GLN A 677 10.95 -12.28 -33.90
C GLN A 677 10.57 -13.48 -33.02
N GLN A 678 9.95 -13.24 -31.86
CA GLN A 678 9.52 -14.26 -30.90
C GLN A 678 8.00 -14.48 -30.88
N VAL A 679 7.24 -13.52 -31.43
CA VAL A 679 5.78 -13.55 -31.58
C VAL A 679 5.43 -14.10 -32.95
#